data_AF-A2SNY9-F1
#
_entry.id   AF-A2SNY9-F1
#
_cell.length_a   1.000
_cell.length_b   1.000
_cell.length_c   1.000
_cell.angle_alpha   90.00
_cell.angle_beta   90.00
_cell.angle_gamma   90.00
#
_symmetry.space_group_name_H-M   'P 1'
#
loop_
_entity.id
_entity.type
_entity.pdbx_description
1 polymer ?
#
loop_
_entity_poly.entity_id
_entity_poly.type
_entity_poly.pdbx_seq_one_letter_code
_entity_poly.pdbx_strand_id
1 'polypeptide(L)'
;MKAQGSAASAPAVDAPCLVHLIQEIDGMDTAKFGGKAAGLARMAAAGIPVPPAFVIGTDAYRAFRDSGDLPENLMPQVDRAMRVLEGHTSRSFGGLSALPLLVSVRSGSQVSMPGMMDTVLNLGITCRGAQRLAQETGNADFAVDTWVRFWRMFAEIVLDLEAEVIEHAVVSLLDQTRREPSEENFLRLETAVLGAIVAQGVNEVSADPAWQLRRAIAAVFESWDSRRARAYRAHHKISDELGTAVTVQAMVFGNLDSRSGSGVAFTRNPNTGARELYGEFLAGRQGEDLVSGSATPSPLGAPGGLSEAHHRELADHGHRLEEMYGDAVDIEFTVEGDRLYFLQVRPAKRTAAAAVRIATELVDEGMLGRAAALKRVSVEQLKKLLRPAFEPDVLVRTRPLLEGIGASPGHAYGIAVLDADRAATVAASGERVILVRPTTSPQDIRGMLASRAIVTAKGGALSHAAVVSRALDVPCVVGCEAMEVDLAARSFTVGDERLEEGAPLSVDGATGKVYSGLLPLEPASQATEQIDRLLVWADDRTQASFWAGSVGAADAQTALRQSPRGFGVVALTELMIADETLGDFIDAVNDLGQQPDRKSTQDRLACLAYQACQRLMLESAGTPIDLRLPNLGSPRAQRMIGSWASLAPRLFLPLGLKGLYVALLRGIADAARETGHAQTTPLVPGITAASELQAFKRAAAGLGLNQVGVVLQSPAGIAEAHGIAEGASAVWVDLREIIRTYYGYPSALSFADDVFETYVADGYLAHNPRTALGSKLAELFAGVAAVAAHRPEVRIGVECGDGAALSLVEDLYRSGVRLFSLPTTALPSARLALGQLVVKESST
;
A
#
# COMPACT_ATOMS: atom_id res chain seq x y z
N MET A 1 -42.13 -9.15 72.58
CA MET A 1 -42.25 -10.58 72.27
C MET A 1 -42.96 -10.77 70.94
N LYS A 2 -42.22 -11.02 69.85
CA LYS A 2 -42.52 -11.98 68.77
C LYS A 2 -41.39 -11.95 67.74
N ALA A 3 -41.08 -13.13 67.23
CA ALA A 3 -39.87 -13.53 66.54
C ALA A 3 -39.60 -12.80 65.21
N GLN A 4 -38.34 -12.48 64.96
CA GLN A 4 -37.83 -12.18 63.62
C GLN A 4 -37.37 -13.48 62.96
N GLY A 5 -37.92 -13.76 61.78
CA GLY A 5 -37.61 -14.90 60.95
C GLY A 5 -36.27 -14.77 60.25
N SER A 6 -35.65 -15.93 60.06
CA SER A 6 -34.51 -16.22 59.20
C SER A 6 -34.70 -15.64 57.80
N ALA A 7 -33.76 -14.81 57.36
CA ALA A 7 -33.57 -14.47 55.95
C ALA A 7 -32.54 -15.44 55.36
N ALA A 8 -32.97 -16.21 54.36
CA ALA A 8 -32.11 -17.08 53.57
C ALA A 8 -31.07 -16.26 52.78
N SER A 9 -29.82 -16.71 52.79
CA SER A 9 -28.73 -16.16 52.00
C SER A 9 -28.98 -16.31 50.51
N ALA A 10 -28.87 -15.21 49.76
CA ALA A 10 -28.84 -15.22 48.29
C ALA A 10 -27.64 -16.03 47.76
N PRO A 11 -27.74 -16.67 46.59
CA PRO A 11 -26.64 -17.44 46.02
C PRO A 11 -25.49 -16.51 45.63
N ALA A 12 -24.25 -16.92 45.93
CA ALA A 12 -23.04 -16.24 45.51
C ALA A 12 -23.01 -16.14 43.98
N VAL A 13 -22.87 -14.93 43.44
CA VAL A 13 -22.58 -14.70 42.03
C VAL A 13 -21.17 -15.24 41.79
N ASP A 14 -21.01 -16.26 40.93
CA ASP A 14 -19.71 -16.79 40.56
C ASP A 14 -18.83 -15.65 40.01
N ALA A 15 -17.65 -15.47 40.61
CA ALA A 15 -16.71 -14.45 40.19
C ALA A 15 -16.33 -14.65 38.71
N PRO A 16 -16.19 -13.58 37.91
CA PRO A 16 -15.90 -13.70 36.48
C PRO A 16 -14.58 -14.44 36.22
N CYS A 17 -14.61 -15.35 35.26
CA CYS A 17 -13.42 -16.05 34.77
C CYS A 17 -12.59 -15.09 33.91
N LEU A 18 -11.36 -14.81 34.35
CA LEU A 18 -10.43 -13.87 33.73
C LEU A 18 -9.26 -14.58 33.03
N VAL A 19 -8.99 -15.84 33.39
CA VAL A 19 -7.85 -16.64 32.91
C VAL A 19 -8.36 -17.88 32.18
N HIS A 20 -7.84 -18.11 30.98
CA HIS A 20 -8.29 -19.18 30.10
C HIS A 20 -7.11 -19.95 29.52
N LEU A 21 -7.19 -21.29 29.48
CA LEU A 21 -6.19 -22.07 28.75
C LEU A 21 -6.34 -21.83 27.25
N ILE A 22 -5.23 -21.84 26.52
CA ILE A 22 -5.25 -21.55 25.07
C ILE A 22 -6.14 -22.54 24.30
N GLN A 23 -6.26 -23.79 24.75
CA GLN A 23 -7.10 -24.80 24.11
C GLN A 23 -8.61 -24.58 24.33
N GLU A 24 -8.99 -23.73 25.29
CA GLU A 24 -10.37 -23.51 25.70
C GLU A 24 -10.98 -22.22 25.12
N ILE A 25 -10.18 -21.38 24.48
CA ILE A 25 -10.64 -20.10 23.93
C ILE A 25 -11.07 -20.21 22.47
N ASP A 26 -12.01 -19.34 22.08
CA ASP A 26 -12.30 -19.12 20.67
C ASP A 26 -11.14 -18.34 20.02
N GLY A 27 -10.41 -19.01 19.12
CA GLY A 27 -9.30 -18.43 18.36
C GLY A 27 -9.70 -17.31 17.37
N MET A 28 -10.99 -16.99 17.26
CA MET A 28 -11.50 -15.86 16.49
C MET A 28 -11.77 -14.62 17.37
N ASP A 29 -11.92 -14.75 18.68
CA ASP A 29 -12.21 -13.64 19.61
C ASP A 29 -10.94 -12.87 20.01
N THR A 30 -10.40 -12.15 19.04
CA THR A 30 -9.24 -11.26 19.22
C THR A 30 -9.54 -10.05 20.11
N ALA A 31 -10.81 -9.69 20.30
CA ALA A 31 -11.21 -8.57 21.15
C ALA A 31 -11.10 -8.92 22.64
N LYS A 32 -11.42 -10.17 23.01
CA LYS A 32 -11.28 -10.64 24.39
C LYS A 32 -9.89 -11.16 24.71
N PHE A 33 -9.27 -11.89 23.79
CA PHE A 33 -8.01 -12.61 24.08
C PHE A 33 -6.77 -12.01 23.42
N GLY A 34 -6.93 -11.00 22.57
CA GLY A 34 -5.85 -10.41 21.80
C GLY A 34 -5.37 -11.31 20.66
N GLY A 35 -4.61 -10.73 19.72
CA GLY A 35 -4.18 -11.42 18.51
C GLY A 35 -3.21 -12.59 18.76
N LYS A 36 -2.35 -12.51 19.78
CA LYS A 36 -1.35 -13.56 20.07
C LYS A 36 -1.99 -14.83 20.62
N ALA A 37 -2.80 -14.73 21.67
CA ALA A 37 -3.48 -15.89 22.25
C ALA A 37 -4.44 -16.53 21.25
N ALA A 38 -5.19 -15.71 20.51
CA ALA A 38 -6.06 -16.19 19.42
C ALA A 38 -5.28 -16.98 18.35
N GLY A 39 -4.10 -16.50 17.95
CA GLY A 39 -3.20 -17.22 17.04
C GLY A 39 -2.70 -18.55 17.62
N LEU A 40 -2.28 -18.57 18.88
CA LEU A 40 -1.87 -19.81 19.56
C LEU A 40 -3.01 -20.83 19.64
N ALA A 41 -4.23 -20.38 19.93
CA ALA A 41 -5.41 -21.25 20.03
C ALA A 41 -5.74 -21.90 18.68
N ARG A 42 -5.69 -21.11 17.60
CA ARG A 42 -5.89 -21.61 16.24
C ARG A 42 -4.84 -22.65 15.84
N MET A 43 -3.58 -22.39 16.15
CA MET A 43 -2.49 -23.35 15.91
C MET A 43 -2.69 -24.64 16.71
N ALA A 44 -2.97 -24.53 18.00
CA ALA A 44 -3.22 -25.68 18.86
C ALA A 44 -4.41 -26.54 18.37
N ALA A 45 -5.51 -25.90 17.98
CA ALA A 45 -6.69 -26.57 17.44
C ALA A 45 -6.42 -27.31 16.12
N ALA A 46 -5.44 -26.86 15.33
CA ALA A 46 -4.99 -27.53 14.10
C ALA A 46 -3.91 -28.60 14.32
N GLY A 47 -3.59 -28.92 15.58
CA GLY A 47 -2.57 -29.90 15.92
C GLY A 47 -1.14 -29.44 15.59
N ILE A 48 -0.90 -28.13 15.51
CA ILE A 48 0.44 -27.56 15.37
C ILE A 48 1.06 -27.50 16.77
N PRO A 49 2.32 -27.96 16.94
CA PRO A 49 2.95 -28.03 18.24
C PRO A 49 3.26 -26.62 18.77
N VAL A 50 2.42 -26.13 19.69
CA VAL A 50 2.65 -24.87 20.40
C VAL A 50 3.04 -25.14 21.84
N PRO A 51 3.94 -24.35 22.46
CA PRO A 51 4.20 -24.47 23.89
C PRO A 51 2.93 -24.21 24.71
N PRO A 52 2.66 -25.00 25.77
CA PRO A 52 1.50 -24.80 26.64
C PRO A 52 1.41 -23.36 27.16
N ALA A 53 0.21 -22.79 27.12
CA ALA A 53 -0.01 -21.40 27.46
C ALA A 53 -1.43 -21.17 28.00
N PHE A 54 -1.60 -20.04 28.67
CA PHE A 54 -2.89 -19.47 29.04
C PHE A 54 -2.92 -17.97 28.76
N VAL A 55 -4.11 -17.40 28.72
CA VAL A 55 -4.33 -15.97 28.50
C VAL A 55 -5.15 -15.37 29.63
N ILE A 56 -4.77 -14.17 30.03
CA ILE A 56 -5.54 -13.27 30.87
C ILE A 56 -6.27 -12.31 29.94
N GLY A 57 -7.59 -12.40 29.88
CA GLY A 57 -8.41 -11.65 28.92
C GLY A 57 -8.45 -10.14 29.17
N THR A 58 -8.91 -9.37 28.17
CA THR A 58 -9.02 -7.90 28.26
C THR A 58 -9.97 -7.42 29.34
N ASP A 59 -10.89 -8.27 29.83
CA ASP A 59 -11.74 -7.99 30.98
C ASP A 59 -10.93 -7.75 32.27
N ALA A 60 -9.81 -8.46 32.44
CA ALA A 60 -8.91 -8.24 33.57
C ALA A 60 -8.18 -6.90 33.47
N TYR A 61 -7.78 -6.49 32.25
CA TYR A 61 -7.21 -5.18 32.01
C TYR A 61 -8.21 -4.06 32.32
N ARG A 62 -9.48 -4.22 31.93
CA ARG A 62 -10.53 -3.24 32.25
C ARG A 62 -10.71 -3.08 33.76
N ALA A 63 -10.79 -4.21 34.49
CA ALA A 63 -10.88 -4.19 35.95
C ALA A 63 -9.63 -3.58 36.62
N PHE A 64 -8.43 -3.83 36.06
CA PHE A 64 -7.19 -3.19 36.49
C PHE A 64 -7.22 -1.68 36.28
N ARG A 65 -7.63 -1.23 35.09
CA ARG A 65 -7.74 0.20 34.75
C ARG A 65 -8.71 0.94 35.67
N ASP A 66 -9.84 0.32 36.01
CA ASP A 66 -10.88 0.94 36.81
C ASP A 66 -10.51 1.03 38.31
N SER A 67 -9.72 0.09 38.82
CA SER A 67 -9.35 0.02 40.23
C SER A 67 -7.94 0.53 40.55
N GLY A 68 -7.04 0.58 39.56
CA GLY A 68 -5.62 0.88 39.71
C GLY A 68 -4.78 -0.31 40.20
N ASP A 69 -5.40 -1.46 40.50
CA ASP A 69 -4.75 -2.64 41.05
C ASP A 69 -5.24 -3.94 40.36
N LEU A 70 -4.48 -5.02 40.49
CA LEU A 70 -4.90 -6.32 39.92
C LEU A 70 -6.15 -6.84 40.65
N PRO A 71 -7.16 -7.38 39.93
CA PRO A 71 -8.37 -7.93 40.54
C PRO A 71 -8.07 -9.03 41.57
N GLU A 72 -8.73 -9.02 42.73
CA GLU A 72 -8.47 -9.96 43.83
C GLU A 72 -8.60 -11.44 43.40
N ASN A 73 -9.52 -11.73 42.48
CA ASN A 73 -9.78 -13.09 41.98
C ASN A 73 -8.83 -13.52 40.84
N LEU A 74 -7.91 -12.67 40.37
CA LEU A 74 -7.02 -12.95 39.25
C LEU A 74 -5.91 -13.95 39.62
N MET A 75 -5.12 -13.64 40.65
CA MET A 75 -3.95 -14.47 41.00
C MET A 75 -4.33 -15.92 41.36
N PRO A 76 -5.42 -16.20 42.11
CA PRO A 76 -5.86 -17.57 42.33
C PRO A 76 -6.23 -18.34 41.05
N GLN A 77 -6.66 -17.65 39.99
CA GLN A 77 -6.91 -18.25 38.67
C GLN A 77 -5.60 -18.50 37.91
N VAL A 78 -4.66 -17.55 37.97
CA VAL A 78 -3.31 -17.69 37.42
C VAL A 78 -2.60 -18.90 38.04
N ASP A 79 -2.66 -19.07 39.37
CA ASP A 79 -2.05 -20.21 40.07
C ASP A 79 -2.65 -21.57 39.66
N ARG A 80 -3.94 -21.60 39.29
CA ARG A 80 -4.57 -22.81 38.74
C ARG A 80 -4.07 -23.10 37.33
N ALA A 81 -3.99 -22.07 36.47
CA ALA A 81 -3.49 -22.22 35.12
C ALA A 81 -2.01 -22.62 35.09
N MET A 82 -1.17 -22.04 35.97
CA MET A 82 0.23 -22.43 36.13
C MET A 82 0.39 -23.91 36.49
N ARG A 83 -0.42 -24.44 37.41
CA ARG A 83 -0.42 -25.88 37.74
C ARG A 83 -0.77 -26.77 36.55
N VAL A 84 -1.64 -26.31 35.66
CA VAL A 84 -1.93 -27.03 34.41
C VAL A 84 -0.71 -27.04 33.49
N LEU A 85 -0.01 -25.91 33.36
CA LEU A 85 1.24 -25.83 32.60
C LEU A 85 2.33 -26.74 33.18
N GLU A 86 2.48 -26.79 34.51
CA GLU A 86 3.39 -27.71 35.20
C GLU A 86 3.05 -29.17 34.85
N GLY A 87 1.76 -29.54 34.87
CA GLY A 87 1.29 -30.87 34.48
C GLY A 87 1.61 -31.22 33.02
N HIS A 88 1.40 -30.30 32.08
CA HIS A 88 1.69 -30.53 30.65
C HIS A 88 3.19 -30.59 30.34
N THR A 89 4.01 -29.86 31.08
CA THR A 89 5.46 -29.76 30.82
C THR A 89 6.28 -30.74 31.68
N SER A 90 5.69 -31.31 32.74
CA SER A 90 6.41 -32.06 33.78
C SER A 90 7.54 -31.25 34.44
N ARG A 91 7.42 -29.92 34.42
CA ARG A 91 8.35 -28.96 35.03
C ARG A 91 7.65 -28.27 36.21
N SER A 92 8.42 -27.67 37.13
CA SER A 92 7.89 -26.98 38.32
C SER A 92 8.24 -25.50 38.30
N PHE A 93 7.24 -24.62 38.46
CA PHE A 93 7.44 -23.18 38.51
C PHE A 93 8.27 -22.80 39.75
N GLY A 94 9.38 -22.08 39.54
CA GLY A 94 10.37 -21.82 40.59
C GLY A 94 11.38 -22.94 40.86
N GLY A 95 11.25 -24.11 40.21
CA GLY A 95 12.22 -25.21 40.28
C GLY A 95 12.26 -25.96 41.61
N LEU A 96 11.15 -25.96 42.37
CA LEU A 96 11.09 -26.52 43.73
C LEU A 96 11.17 -28.05 43.77
N SER A 97 10.52 -28.74 42.83
CA SER A 97 10.39 -30.21 42.83
C SER A 97 10.89 -30.91 41.57
N ALA A 98 11.02 -30.19 40.45
CA ALA A 98 11.44 -30.71 39.15
C ALA A 98 12.26 -29.65 38.39
N LEU A 99 12.69 -29.95 37.15
CA LEU A 99 13.25 -28.95 36.23
C LEU A 99 12.40 -27.66 36.24
N PRO A 100 13.01 -26.47 36.26
CA PRO A 100 12.26 -25.22 36.39
C PRO A 100 11.37 -25.00 35.17
N LEU A 101 10.07 -24.78 35.42
CA LEU A 101 9.16 -24.23 34.43
C LEU A 101 9.41 -22.73 34.38
N LEU A 102 9.97 -22.27 33.28
CA LEU A 102 10.07 -20.84 32.98
C LEU A 102 8.96 -20.46 32.01
N VAL A 103 8.46 -19.24 32.11
CA VAL A 103 7.40 -18.72 31.24
C VAL A 103 7.80 -17.41 30.59
N SER A 104 7.23 -17.13 29.43
CA SER A 104 7.18 -15.80 28.84
C SER A 104 5.87 -15.14 29.20
N VAL A 105 5.91 -13.84 29.48
CA VAL A 105 4.74 -12.99 29.71
C VAL A 105 4.70 -11.96 28.60
N ARG A 106 3.70 -12.06 27.73
CA ARG A 106 3.61 -11.32 26.47
C ARG A 106 2.30 -10.56 26.41
N SER A 107 2.38 -9.27 26.15
CA SER A 107 1.26 -8.41 25.75
C SER A 107 0.57 -8.91 24.47
N GLY A 108 -0.76 -8.81 24.41
CA GLY A 108 -1.56 -9.17 23.25
C GLY A 108 -2.79 -8.27 23.09
N SER A 109 -2.71 -7.26 22.23
CA SER A 109 -3.84 -6.43 21.83
C SER A 109 -4.60 -7.03 20.64
N GLN A 110 -5.83 -6.57 20.40
CA GLN A 110 -6.61 -6.95 19.21
C GLN A 110 -5.88 -6.53 17.91
N VAL A 111 -5.35 -5.31 17.90
CA VAL A 111 -4.58 -4.75 16.78
C VAL A 111 -3.09 -4.82 17.10
N SER A 112 -2.29 -5.38 16.19
CA SER A 112 -0.85 -5.53 16.39
C SER A 112 -0.14 -4.17 16.52
N MET A 113 0.68 -4.02 17.56
CA MET A 113 1.50 -2.84 17.84
C MET A 113 2.98 -3.23 17.99
N PRO A 114 3.71 -3.47 16.87
CA PRO A 114 5.09 -3.99 16.91
C PRO A 114 6.05 -3.05 17.64
N GLY A 115 6.85 -3.59 18.57
CA GLY A 115 7.86 -2.85 19.33
C GLY A 115 7.29 -1.87 20.37
N MET A 116 5.98 -1.80 20.55
CA MET A 116 5.34 -0.83 21.46
C MET A 116 5.00 -1.42 22.83
N MET A 117 4.88 -2.75 22.90
CA MET A 117 4.40 -3.47 24.06
C MET A 117 5.43 -4.47 24.55
N ASP A 118 5.49 -4.62 25.86
CA ASP A 118 6.56 -5.35 26.52
C ASP A 118 6.40 -6.87 26.46
N THR A 119 7.53 -7.57 26.59
CA THR A 119 7.65 -9.03 26.67
C THR A 119 8.76 -9.40 27.64
N VAL A 120 8.43 -10.19 28.65
CA VAL A 120 9.41 -10.72 29.60
C VAL A 120 9.60 -12.21 29.30
N LEU A 121 10.83 -12.65 29.09
CA LEU A 121 11.18 -14.05 28.89
C LEU A 121 11.83 -14.63 30.15
N ASN A 122 11.93 -15.96 30.23
CA ASN A 122 12.62 -16.69 31.31
C ASN A 122 12.07 -16.42 32.73
N LEU A 123 10.82 -15.97 32.84
CA LEU A 123 10.20 -15.63 34.12
C LEU A 123 9.99 -16.87 34.99
N GLY A 124 10.25 -16.72 36.29
CA GLY A 124 10.16 -17.79 37.28
C GLY A 124 11.50 -18.41 37.66
N ILE A 125 12.61 -17.89 37.12
CA ILE A 125 13.95 -18.37 37.47
C ILE A 125 14.36 -17.84 38.85
N THR A 126 14.88 -18.75 39.67
CA THR A 126 15.38 -18.52 41.03
C THR A 126 16.82 -19.01 41.12
N CYS A 127 17.55 -18.66 42.18
CA CYS A 127 18.88 -19.23 42.42
C CYS A 127 18.89 -20.77 42.39
N ARG A 128 17.93 -21.42 43.07
CA ARG A 128 17.73 -22.88 43.04
C ARG A 128 17.34 -23.41 41.68
N GLY A 129 16.43 -22.72 41.00
CA GLY A 129 16.00 -23.09 39.65
C GLY A 129 17.15 -23.06 38.66
N ALA A 130 18.00 -22.02 38.71
CA ALA A 130 19.17 -21.88 37.85
C ALA A 130 20.24 -22.93 38.13
N GLN A 131 20.51 -23.23 39.40
CA GLN A 131 21.39 -24.33 39.78
C GLN A 131 20.86 -25.68 39.24
N ARG A 132 19.58 -25.99 39.43
CA ARG A 132 18.97 -27.21 38.90
C ARG A 132 19.03 -27.25 37.38
N LEU A 133 18.79 -26.11 36.71
CA LEU A 133 18.92 -25.99 35.26
C LEU A 133 20.35 -26.32 34.81
N ALA A 134 21.38 -25.80 35.49
CA ALA A 134 22.78 -26.11 35.19
C ALA A 134 23.10 -27.59 35.37
N GLN A 135 22.59 -28.22 36.44
CA GLN A 135 22.84 -29.64 36.75
C GLN A 135 22.17 -30.59 35.76
N GLU A 136 20.88 -30.41 35.50
CA GLU A 136 20.07 -31.31 34.67
C GLU A 136 20.42 -31.18 33.18
N THR A 137 20.85 -29.98 32.74
CA THR A 137 21.28 -29.77 31.34
C THR A 137 22.76 -30.05 31.12
N GLY A 138 23.55 -30.14 32.20
CA GLY A 138 25.02 -30.19 32.12
C GLY A 138 25.65 -28.93 31.52
N ASN A 139 24.91 -27.81 31.46
CA ASN A 139 25.32 -26.59 30.79
C ASN A 139 25.19 -25.38 31.73
N ALA A 140 26.28 -25.09 32.45
CA ALA A 140 26.35 -23.96 33.38
C ALA A 140 26.23 -22.61 32.67
N ASP A 141 26.79 -22.47 31.47
CA ASP A 141 26.74 -21.24 30.69
C ASP A 141 25.30 -20.91 30.29
N PHE A 142 24.51 -21.90 29.87
CA PHE A 142 23.10 -21.73 29.56
C PHE A 142 22.28 -21.28 30.78
N ALA A 143 22.53 -21.87 31.94
CA ALA A 143 21.81 -21.50 33.17
C ALA A 143 22.14 -20.06 33.62
N VAL A 144 23.43 -19.68 33.57
CA VAL A 144 23.88 -18.32 33.90
C VAL A 144 23.34 -17.32 32.88
N ASP A 145 23.41 -17.60 31.59
CA ASP A 145 22.88 -16.74 30.52
C ASP A 145 21.37 -16.52 30.68
N THR A 146 20.59 -17.59 30.89
CA THR A 146 19.14 -17.53 31.13
C THR A 146 18.80 -16.66 32.33
N TRP A 147 19.55 -16.81 33.43
CA TRP A 147 19.36 -16.05 34.66
C TRP A 147 19.66 -14.56 34.49
N VAL A 148 20.78 -14.23 33.83
CA VAL A 148 21.18 -12.83 33.57
C VAL A 148 20.20 -12.16 32.62
N ARG A 149 19.81 -12.84 31.53
CA ARG A 149 18.82 -12.31 30.57
C ARG A 149 17.48 -12.02 31.26
N PHE A 150 17.00 -12.92 32.11
CA PHE A 150 15.78 -12.69 32.88
C PHE A 150 15.87 -11.39 33.69
N TRP A 151 16.89 -11.25 34.54
CA TRP A 151 16.97 -10.09 35.44
C TRP A 151 17.24 -8.78 34.71
N ARG A 152 18.00 -8.79 33.61
CA ARG A 152 18.15 -7.62 32.73
C ARG A 152 16.80 -7.17 32.16
N MET A 153 16.08 -8.09 31.51
CA MET A 153 14.75 -7.79 30.96
C MET A 153 13.77 -7.39 32.06
N PHE A 154 13.76 -8.07 33.20
CA PHE A 154 12.83 -7.77 34.28
C PHE A 154 13.09 -6.39 34.88
N ALA A 155 14.35 -6.01 35.09
CA ALA A 155 14.71 -4.68 35.57
C ALA A 155 14.29 -3.59 34.57
N GLU A 156 14.59 -3.76 33.29
CA GLU A 156 14.26 -2.80 32.24
C GLU A 156 12.75 -2.66 32.02
N ILE A 157 12.06 -3.79 31.87
CA ILE A 157 10.68 -3.82 31.40
C ILE A 157 9.68 -3.68 32.56
N VAL A 158 9.93 -4.35 33.68
CA VAL A 158 8.96 -4.46 34.79
C VAL A 158 9.21 -3.40 35.86
N LEU A 159 10.47 -2.98 36.03
CA LEU A 159 10.88 -2.03 37.06
C LEU A 159 11.31 -0.66 36.52
N ASP A 160 11.36 -0.49 35.19
CA ASP A 160 11.78 0.75 34.50
C ASP A 160 13.20 1.22 34.92
N LEU A 161 14.14 0.27 35.02
CA LEU A 161 15.53 0.49 35.39
C LEU A 161 16.49 0.28 34.20
N GLU A 162 17.67 0.89 34.23
CA GLU A 162 18.72 0.63 33.23
C GLU A 162 19.28 -0.80 33.37
N ALA A 163 19.37 -1.53 32.24
CA ALA A 163 19.84 -2.93 32.23
C ALA A 163 21.30 -3.06 32.72
N GLU A 164 22.11 -2.03 32.51
CA GLU A 164 23.51 -1.92 32.94
C GLU A 164 23.66 -2.02 34.46
N VAL A 165 22.63 -1.64 35.23
CA VAL A 165 22.62 -1.78 36.69
C VAL A 165 22.78 -3.25 37.07
N ILE A 166 22.07 -4.13 36.37
CA ILE A 166 22.11 -5.57 36.61
C ILE A 166 23.46 -6.14 36.18
N GLU A 167 23.94 -5.77 34.99
CA GLU A 167 25.22 -6.26 34.46
C GLU A 167 26.39 -5.93 35.38
N HIS A 168 26.50 -4.66 35.79
CA HIS A 168 27.57 -4.22 36.69
C HIS A 168 27.52 -4.92 38.05
N ALA A 169 26.32 -5.18 38.58
CA ALA A 169 26.16 -5.83 39.88
C ALA A 169 26.67 -7.27 39.87
N VAL A 170 26.59 -7.97 38.73
CA VAL A 170 26.88 -9.41 38.66
C VAL A 170 28.16 -9.76 37.92
N VAL A 171 28.74 -8.85 37.13
CA VAL A 171 29.88 -9.16 36.22
C VAL A 171 31.04 -9.88 36.91
N SER A 172 31.38 -9.49 38.14
CA SER A 172 32.47 -10.10 38.91
C SER A 172 32.17 -11.51 39.46
N LEU A 173 30.89 -11.91 39.46
CA LEU A 173 30.39 -13.18 40.00
C LEU A 173 30.11 -14.21 38.88
N LEU A 174 29.97 -13.77 37.63
CA LEU A 174 29.56 -14.65 36.52
C LEU A 174 30.56 -15.77 36.25
N ASP A 175 31.86 -15.47 36.18
CA ASP A 175 32.89 -16.47 35.87
C ASP A 175 33.04 -17.53 36.96
N GLN A 176 32.89 -17.13 38.23
CA GLN A 176 32.89 -18.08 39.34
C GLN A 176 31.66 -19.01 39.26
N THR A 177 30.48 -18.44 39.00
CA THR A 177 29.23 -19.20 38.92
C THR A 177 29.22 -20.17 37.73
N ARG A 178 29.81 -19.79 36.58
CA ARG A 178 29.96 -20.70 35.43
C ARG A 178 30.85 -21.89 35.73
N ARG A 179 31.97 -21.68 36.44
CA ARG A 179 32.91 -22.74 36.83
C ARG A 179 32.33 -23.66 37.91
N GLU A 180 31.58 -23.08 38.84
CA GLU A 180 30.99 -23.79 39.98
C GLU A 180 29.51 -23.37 40.15
N PRO A 181 28.57 -23.99 39.40
CA PRO A 181 27.16 -23.63 39.41
C PRO A 181 26.43 -24.20 40.65
N SER A 182 26.86 -23.78 41.83
CA SER A 182 26.25 -24.14 43.12
C SER A 182 25.10 -23.21 43.50
N GLU A 183 24.20 -23.69 44.37
CA GLU A 183 23.11 -22.86 44.93
C GLU A 183 23.67 -21.60 45.60
N GLU A 184 24.81 -21.71 46.30
CA GLU A 184 25.47 -20.58 46.95
C GLU A 184 25.92 -19.51 45.96
N ASN A 185 26.55 -19.88 44.84
CA ASN A 185 27.01 -18.92 43.83
C ASN A 185 25.84 -18.24 43.12
N PHE A 186 24.76 -18.98 42.80
CA PHE A 186 23.54 -18.36 42.26
C PHE A 186 22.82 -17.47 43.29
N LEU A 187 22.84 -17.82 44.58
CA LEU A 187 22.29 -16.97 45.63
C LEU A 187 23.06 -15.66 45.78
N ARG A 188 24.39 -15.69 45.60
CA ARG A 188 25.23 -14.47 45.56
C ARG A 188 24.85 -13.57 44.38
N LEU A 189 24.60 -14.14 43.19
CA LEU A 189 24.09 -13.38 42.04
C LEU A 189 22.74 -12.72 42.36
N GLU A 190 21.80 -13.50 42.90
CA GLU A 190 20.46 -13.03 43.27
C GLU A 190 20.52 -11.92 44.32
N THR A 191 21.33 -12.09 45.36
CA THR A 191 21.53 -11.07 46.39
C THR A 191 22.11 -9.79 45.81
N ALA A 192 23.09 -9.89 44.90
CA ALA A 192 23.70 -8.73 44.25
C ALA A 192 22.67 -7.97 43.38
N VAL A 193 21.85 -8.68 42.61
CA VAL A 193 20.79 -8.07 41.79
C VAL A 193 19.71 -7.41 42.64
N LEU A 194 19.18 -8.10 43.64
CA LEU A 194 18.17 -7.51 44.52
C LEU A 194 18.73 -6.28 45.25
N GLY A 195 19.98 -6.33 45.71
CA GLY A 195 20.66 -5.19 46.32
C GLY A 195 20.84 -4.01 45.36
N ALA A 196 21.19 -4.28 44.11
CA ALA A 196 21.31 -3.25 43.08
C ALA A 196 19.96 -2.61 42.75
N ILE A 197 18.89 -3.40 42.67
CA ILE A 197 17.52 -2.90 42.45
C ILE A 197 17.06 -2.00 43.61
N VAL A 198 17.30 -2.42 44.86
CA VAL A 198 16.98 -1.58 46.05
C VAL A 198 17.79 -0.29 46.04
N ALA A 199 19.06 -0.34 45.63
CA ALA A 199 19.90 0.86 45.53
C ALA A 199 19.41 1.88 44.49
N GLN A 200 18.63 1.45 43.48
CA GLN A 200 17.94 2.33 42.54
C GLN A 200 16.61 2.91 43.07
N GLY A 201 16.22 2.58 44.31
CA GLY A 201 15.03 3.15 44.97
C GLY A 201 13.77 2.29 44.89
N VAL A 202 13.86 1.04 44.43
CA VAL A 202 12.73 0.11 44.43
C VAL A 202 12.57 -0.51 45.83
N ASN A 203 11.49 -0.14 46.53
CA ASN A 203 11.27 -0.52 47.93
C ASN A 203 10.73 -1.96 48.12
N GLU A 204 10.05 -2.50 47.12
CA GLU A 204 9.52 -3.86 47.15
C GLU A 204 10.13 -4.66 46.01
N VAL A 205 11.06 -5.57 46.34
CA VAL A 205 11.67 -6.50 45.39
C VAL A 205 11.76 -7.89 46.00
N SER A 206 11.49 -8.92 45.20
CA SER A 206 11.59 -10.31 45.62
C SER A 206 12.06 -11.19 44.49
N ALA A 207 12.80 -12.25 44.81
CA ALA A 207 13.11 -13.32 43.88
C ALA A 207 12.01 -14.41 43.81
N ASP A 208 10.93 -14.27 44.58
CA ASP A 208 9.80 -15.21 44.54
C ASP A 208 9.13 -15.22 43.15
N PRO A 209 9.04 -16.38 42.47
CA PRO A 209 8.38 -16.52 41.18
C PRO A 209 6.94 -16.00 41.14
N ALA A 210 6.18 -16.14 42.23
CA ALA A 210 4.81 -15.64 42.30
C ALA A 210 4.77 -14.10 42.28
N TRP A 211 5.73 -13.47 42.98
CA TRP A 211 5.92 -12.02 42.94
C TRP A 211 6.36 -11.55 41.56
N GLN A 212 7.33 -12.24 40.95
CA GLN A 212 7.81 -11.94 39.58
C GLN A 212 6.65 -11.96 38.58
N LEU A 213 5.82 -13.01 38.61
CA LEU A 213 4.68 -13.17 37.71
C LEU A 213 3.62 -12.08 37.93
N ARG A 214 3.26 -11.79 39.20
CA ARG A 214 2.30 -10.74 39.54
C ARG A 214 2.76 -9.37 39.03
N ARG A 215 4.03 -9.01 39.25
CA ARG A 215 4.59 -7.73 38.78
C ARG A 215 4.68 -7.66 37.27
N ALA A 216 5.07 -8.75 36.59
CA ALA A 216 5.10 -8.78 35.13
C ALA A 216 3.71 -8.61 34.49
N ILE A 217 2.66 -9.23 35.07
CA ILE A 217 1.27 -9.04 34.62
C ILE A 217 0.85 -7.57 34.78
N ALA A 218 1.12 -6.96 35.94
CA ALA A 218 0.82 -5.55 36.17
C ALA A 218 1.56 -4.63 35.19
N ALA A 219 2.86 -4.85 34.98
CA ALA A 219 3.67 -4.06 34.04
C ALA A 219 3.15 -4.17 32.59
N VAL A 220 2.67 -5.35 32.16
CA VAL A 220 2.04 -5.47 30.84
C VAL A 220 0.76 -4.65 30.73
N PHE A 221 -0.08 -4.61 31.77
CA PHE A 221 -1.25 -3.74 31.77
C PHE A 221 -0.87 -2.26 31.78
N GLU A 222 0.10 -1.85 32.60
CA GLU A 222 0.65 -0.49 32.66
C GLU A 222 1.24 -0.06 31.30
N SER A 223 1.87 -0.97 30.56
CA SER A 223 2.50 -0.69 29.26
C SER A 223 1.52 -0.18 28.21
N TRP A 224 0.22 -0.51 28.32
CA TRP A 224 -0.82 0.00 27.43
C TRP A 224 -0.93 1.53 27.50
N ASP A 225 -0.72 2.12 28.67
CA ASP A 225 -0.84 3.57 28.88
C ASP A 225 0.51 4.30 28.81
N SER A 226 1.56 3.59 28.40
CA SER A 226 2.88 4.19 28.15
C SER A 226 2.83 5.29 27.09
N ARG A 227 3.74 6.27 27.21
CA ARG A 227 3.84 7.39 26.24
C ARG A 227 3.99 6.91 24.80
N ARG A 228 4.80 5.86 24.58
CA ARG A 228 5.02 5.25 23.25
C ARG A 228 3.75 4.60 22.69
N ALA A 229 3.03 3.82 23.51
CA ALA A 229 1.84 3.11 23.08
C ALA A 229 0.68 4.08 22.75
N ARG A 230 0.47 5.10 23.58
CA ARG A 230 -0.52 6.16 23.33
C ARG A 230 -0.23 6.94 22.05
N ALA A 231 1.03 7.32 21.82
CA ALA A 231 1.44 8.01 20.60
C ALA A 231 1.20 7.15 19.34
N TYR A 232 1.54 5.86 19.40
CA TYR A 232 1.29 4.91 18.32
C TYR A 232 -0.20 4.78 18.02
N ARG A 233 -1.04 4.59 19.06
CA ARG A 233 -2.49 4.46 18.88
C ARG A 233 -3.13 5.71 18.30
N ALA A 234 -2.75 6.90 18.78
CA ALA A 234 -3.21 8.17 18.24
C ALA A 234 -2.84 8.32 16.75
N HIS A 235 -1.60 7.98 16.38
CA HIS A 235 -1.14 8.04 14.99
C HIS A 235 -1.89 7.05 14.07
N HIS A 236 -2.13 5.82 14.55
CA HIS A 236 -2.79 4.76 13.78
C HIS A 236 -4.31 4.71 13.96
N LYS A 237 -4.92 5.68 14.66
CA LYS A 237 -6.36 5.76 14.97
C LYS A 237 -6.90 4.49 15.66
N ILE A 238 -6.11 3.89 16.54
CA ILE A 238 -6.50 2.73 17.36
C ILE A 238 -7.19 3.25 18.62
N SER A 239 -8.35 2.68 18.97
CA SER A 239 -9.10 3.11 20.16
C SER A 239 -8.39 2.72 21.46
N ASP A 240 -8.35 3.64 22.43
CA ASP A 240 -7.80 3.42 23.77
C ASP A 240 -8.63 2.40 24.58
N GLU A 241 -9.90 2.19 24.23
CA GLU A 241 -10.83 1.29 24.94
C GLU A 241 -10.60 -0.21 24.65
N LEU A 242 -9.75 -0.55 23.68
CA LEU A 242 -9.49 -1.94 23.32
C LEU A 242 -8.79 -2.72 24.44
N GLY A 243 -7.84 -2.06 25.12
CA GLY A 243 -6.99 -2.68 26.14
C GLY A 243 -6.03 -3.75 25.60
N THR A 244 -5.38 -4.46 26.53
CA THR A 244 -4.46 -5.55 26.22
C THR A 244 -4.78 -6.81 27.02
N ALA A 245 -4.65 -7.98 26.39
CA ALA A 245 -4.58 -9.26 27.08
C ALA A 245 -3.12 -9.56 27.48
N VAL A 246 -2.94 -10.53 28.39
CA VAL A 246 -1.63 -11.05 28.78
C VAL A 246 -1.57 -12.53 28.45
N THR A 247 -0.67 -12.92 27.55
CA THR A 247 -0.39 -14.32 27.24
C THR A 247 0.78 -14.80 28.08
N VAL A 248 0.56 -15.85 28.88
CA VAL A 248 1.61 -16.52 29.65
C VAL A 248 1.86 -17.88 29.01
N GLN A 249 3.08 -18.09 28.54
CA GLN A 249 3.43 -19.25 27.72
C GLN A 249 4.70 -19.91 28.25
N ALA A 250 4.70 -21.24 28.36
CA ALA A 250 5.87 -22.01 28.75
C ALA A 250 7.06 -21.73 27.81
N MET A 251 8.24 -21.49 28.38
CA MET A 251 9.47 -21.28 27.62
C MET A 251 9.90 -22.58 26.95
N VAL A 252 10.34 -22.43 25.70
CA VAL A 252 11.13 -23.42 24.97
C VAL A 252 12.48 -22.79 24.62
N PHE A 253 13.55 -23.55 24.74
CA PHE A 253 14.91 -23.05 24.68
C PHE A 253 15.63 -23.51 23.40
N GLY A 254 15.87 -22.56 22.49
CA GLY A 254 16.73 -22.81 21.33
C GLY A 254 18.22 -22.93 21.68
N ASN A 255 18.61 -22.59 22.91
CA ASN A 255 19.97 -22.62 23.44
C ASN A 255 20.20 -23.73 24.50
N LEU A 256 19.32 -24.73 24.56
CA LEU A 256 19.41 -25.82 25.53
C LEU A 256 20.63 -26.73 25.26
N ASP A 257 20.74 -27.26 24.05
CA ASP A 257 21.78 -28.21 23.62
C ASP A 257 22.11 -28.04 22.13
N SER A 258 23.03 -28.86 21.60
CA SER A 258 23.42 -28.85 20.18
C SER A 258 22.32 -29.30 19.21
N ARG A 259 21.18 -29.79 19.71
CA ARG A 259 20.01 -30.21 18.92
C ARG A 259 18.87 -29.19 19.04
N SER A 260 19.18 -27.99 19.54
CA SER A 260 18.24 -26.91 19.76
C SER A 260 18.59 -25.71 18.89
N GLY A 261 17.62 -24.85 18.61
CA GLY A 261 17.84 -23.60 17.90
C GLY A 261 16.55 -22.81 17.72
N SER A 262 16.66 -21.57 17.26
CA SER A 262 15.51 -20.70 17.00
C SER A 262 15.55 -20.20 15.55
N GLY A 263 14.39 -19.99 14.96
CA GLY A 263 14.32 -19.52 13.59
C GLY A 263 13.03 -18.78 13.25
N VAL A 264 13.07 -18.13 12.08
CA VAL A 264 11.95 -17.47 11.45
C VAL A 264 11.81 -18.04 10.05
N ALA A 265 10.59 -18.39 9.65
CA ALA A 265 10.28 -18.97 8.35
C ALA A 265 9.05 -18.32 7.72
N PHE A 266 9.07 -18.22 6.41
CA PHE A 266 7.96 -17.82 5.57
C PHE A 266 7.56 -19.02 4.73
N THR A 267 6.26 -19.31 4.66
CA THR A 267 5.75 -20.44 3.87
C THR A 267 6.00 -20.29 2.36
N ARG A 268 6.19 -19.05 1.92
CA ARG A 268 6.61 -18.67 0.56
C ARG A 268 7.66 -17.59 0.64
N ASN A 269 8.50 -17.48 -0.39
CA ASN A 269 9.52 -16.44 -0.46
C ASN A 269 8.87 -15.04 -0.46
N PRO A 270 9.11 -14.18 0.54
CA PRO A 270 8.45 -12.88 0.66
C PRO A 270 8.92 -11.87 -0.39
N ASN A 271 10.03 -12.16 -1.09
CA ASN A 271 10.61 -11.29 -2.12
C ASN A 271 10.08 -11.63 -3.51
N THR A 272 10.03 -12.92 -3.85
CA THR A 272 9.68 -13.40 -5.20
C THR A 272 8.27 -13.98 -5.30
N GLY A 273 7.67 -14.34 -4.16
CA GLY A 273 6.40 -15.07 -4.09
C GLY A 273 6.50 -16.56 -4.40
N ALA A 274 7.71 -17.09 -4.62
CA ALA A 274 7.90 -18.51 -4.94
C ALA A 274 7.41 -19.42 -3.81
N ARG A 275 6.80 -20.56 -4.18
CA ARG A 275 6.33 -21.60 -3.27
C ARG A 275 7.49 -22.44 -2.72
N GLU A 276 8.30 -21.80 -1.89
CA GLU A 276 9.42 -22.39 -1.18
C GLU A 276 9.46 -21.86 0.25
N LEU A 277 9.85 -22.73 1.20
CA LEU A 277 10.08 -22.32 2.58
C LEU A 277 11.32 -21.41 2.62
N TYR A 278 11.13 -20.16 3.02
CA TYR A 278 12.19 -19.15 3.05
C TYR A 278 12.42 -18.70 4.47
N GLY A 279 13.66 -18.56 4.93
CA GLY A 279 13.91 -18.06 6.26
C GLY A 279 15.30 -18.40 6.78
N GLU A 280 15.45 -18.24 8.09
CA GLU A 280 16.72 -18.25 8.78
C GLU A 280 16.62 -19.00 10.11
N PHE A 281 17.71 -19.68 10.48
CA PHE A 281 17.83 -20.49 11.69
C PHE A 281 19.18 -20.27 12.38
N LEU A 282 19.14 -20.24 13.71
CA LEU A 282 20.31 -20.16 14.59
C LEU A 282 20.32 -21.37 15.54
N ALA A 283 21.28 -22.26 15.35
CA ALA A 283 21.51 -23.39 16.25
C ALA A 283 22.09 -22.93 17.60
N GLY A 284 21.61 -23.50 18.70
CA GLY A 284 22.11 -23.27 20.05
C GLY A 284 21.87 -21.85 20.59
N ARG A 285 20.90 -21.10 20.05
CA ARG A 285 20.64 -19.68 20.38
C ARG A 285 19.14 -19.38 20.56
N GLN A 286 18.83 -18.28 21.23
CA GLN A 286 17.45 -17.81 21.42
C GLN A 286 17.02 -16.87 20.28
N GLY A 287 15.71 -16.68 20.11
CA GLY A 287 15.17 -15.78 19.09
C GLY A 287 15.64 -14.32 19.21
N GLU A 288 16.01 -13.86 20.41
CA GLU A 288 16.59 -12.52 20.63
C GLU A 288 17.91 -12.31 19.87
N ASP A 289 18.73 -13.36 19.75
CA ASP A 289 20.01 -13.30 19.05
C ASP A 289 19.81 -13.12 17.52
N LEU A 290 18.69 -13.61 16.99
CA LEU A 290 18.27 -13.39 15.60
C LEU A 290 17.84 -11.94 15.36
N VAL A 291 17.05 -11.37 16.27
CA VAL A 291 16.53 -10.00 16.16
C VAL A 291 17.63 -8.95 16.36
N SER A 292 18.54 -9.20 17.30
CA SER A 292 19.68 -8.32 17.58
C SER A 292 20.80 -8.39 16.53
N GLY A 293 20.81 -9.43 15.69
CA GLY A 293 21.87 -9.66 14.70
C GLY A 293 23.23 -9.97 15.33
N SER A 294 23.26 -10.40 16.60
CA SER A 294 24.50 -10.71 17.34
C SER A 294 25.21 -11.96 16.81
N ALA A 295 24.53 -12.79 16.02
CA ALA A 295 25.08 -13.92 15.30
C ALA A 295 24.54 -13.96 13.86
N THR A 296 25.34 -14.47 12.93
CA THR A 296 24.91 -14.66 11.53
C THR A 296 24.07 -15.94 11.41
N PRO A 297 22.79 -15.84 11.03
CA PRO A 297 21.94 -17.00 10.85
C PRO A 297 22.27 -17.78 9.58
N SER A 298 21.89 -19.06 9.59
CA SER A 298 21.96 -19.92 8.40
C SER A 298 20.60 -19.98 7.71
N PRO A 299 20.53 -19.95 6.37
CA PRO A 299 19.28 -20.24 5.66
C PRO A 299 18.73 -21.62 6.03
N LEU A 300 17.41 -21.79 6.06
CA LEU A 300 16.75 -23.00 6.57
C LEU A 300 17.28 -24.31 5.94
N GLY A 301 17.53 -24.32 4.63
CA GLY A 301 18.01 -25.50 3.88
C GLY A 301 19.53 -25.56 3.67
N ALA A 302 20.30 -24.61 4.20
CA ALA A 302 21.75 -24.59 4.05
C ALA A 302 22.47 -25.41 5.15
N PRO A 303 23.74 -25.78 4.98
CA PRO A 303 24.54 -26.36 6.07
C PRO A 303 24.53 -25.44 7.30
N GLY A 304 24.15 -25.96 8.47
CA GLY A 304 23.94 -25.16 9.69
C GLY A 304 22.49 -24.69 9.91
N GLY A 305 21.61 -24.91 8.93
CA GLY A 305 20.16 -24.72 9.02
C GLY A 305 19.43 -25.87 9.73
N LEU A 306 18.16 -26.08 9.37
CA LEU A 306 17.33 -27.12 9.96
C LEU A 306 17.76 -28.52 9.51
N SER A 307 17.49 -29.52 10.37
CA SER A 307 17.56 -30.92 9.95
C SER A 307 16.52 -31.19 8.85
N GLU A 308 16.78 -32.16 7.97
CA GLU A 308 15.84 -32.56 6.92
C GLU A 308 14.47 -33.00 7.49
N ALA A 309 14.44 -33.57 8.69
CA ALA A 309 13.20 -33.96 9.37
C ALA A 309 12.41 -32.73 9.83
N HIS A 310 13.06 -31.77 10.52
CA HIS A 310 12.40 -30.54 10.98
C HIS A 310 12.01 -29.62 9.82
N HIS A 311 12.80 -29.60 8.74
CA HIS A 311 12.45 -28.84 7.53
C HIS A 311 11.15 -29.36 6.91
N ARG A 312 10.98 -30.69 6.81
CA ARG A 312 9.72 -31.31 6.34
C ARG A 312 8.56 -31.05 7.30
N GLU A 313 8.77 -31.22 8.61
CA GLU A 313 7.75 -30.95 9.62
C GLU A 313 7.27 -29.49 9.60
N LEU A 314 8.21 -28.54 9.48
CA LEU A 314 7.91 -27.11 9.36
C LEU A 314 7.15 -26.80 8.06
N ALA A 315 7.52 -27.42 6.94
CA ALA A 315 6.82 -27.26 5.67
C ALA A 315 5.38 -27.81 5.72
N ASP A 316 5.17 -28.99 6.32
CA ASP A 316 3.85 -29.62 6.45
C ASP A 316 2.91 -28.80 7.31
N HIS A 317 3.39 -28.29 8.46
CA HIS A 317 2.62 -27.37 9.29
C HIS A 317 2.42 -26.01 8.63
N GLY A 318 3.43 -25.51 7.91
CA GLY A 318 3.34 -24.29 7.11
C GLY A 318 2.21 -24.36 6.08
N HIS A 319 2.06 -25.49 5.39
CA HIS A 319 0.97 -25.71 4.44
C HIS A 319 -0.41 -25.64 5.10
N ARG A 320 -0.59 -26.30 6.26
CA ARG A 320 -1.85 -26.21 7.03
C ARG A 320 -2.15 -24.78 7.49
N LEU A 321 -1.12 -24.01 7.82
CA LEU A 321 -1.27 -22.59 8.14
C LEU A 321 -1.72 -21.80 6.91
N GLU A 322 -1.15 -22.04 5.72
CA GLU A 322 -1.61 -21.37 4.49
C GLU A 322 -3.09 -21.64 4.21
N GLU A 323 -3.53 -22.89 4.33
CA GLU A 323 -4.94 -23.27 4.16
C GLU A 323 -5.84 -22.56 5.17
N MET A 324 -5.45 -22.54 6.45
CA MET A 324 -6.25 -21.95 7.52
C MET A 324 -6.33 -20.42 7.43
N TYR A 325 -5.24 -19.76 7.01
CA TYR A 325 -5.19 -18.30 6.90
C TYR A 325 -5.56 -17.78 5.50
N GLY A 326 -5.64 -18.67 4.50
CA GLY A 326 -5.83 -18.36 3.09
C GLY A 326 -4.74 -17.42 2.55
N ASP A 327 -3.51 -17.53 3.06
CA ASP A 327 -2.40 -16.63 2.75
C ASP A 327 -1.04 -17.20 3.15
N ALA A 328 0.03 -16.66 2.56
CA ALA A 328 1.38 -16.89 3.04
C ALA A 328 1.58 -16.29 4.44
N VAL A 329 2.26 -17.04 5.30
CA VAL A 329 2.49 -16.66 6.70
C VAL A 329 3.97 -16.60 7.05
N ASP A 330 4.26 -15.75 8.01
CA ASP A 330 5.52 -15.61 8.74
C ASP A 330 5.39 -16.38 10.06
N ILE A 331 6.35 -17.24 10.35
CA ILE A 331 6.36 -18.24 11.42
C ILE A 331 7.61 -18.02 12.28
N GLU A 332 7.41 -17.72 13.56
CA GLU A 332 8.46 -17.79 14.58
C GLU A 332 8.44 -19.18 15.21
N PHE A 333 9.57 -19.89 15.24
CA PHE A 333 9.66 -21.24 15.78
C PHE A 333 10.94 -21.49 16.58
N THR A 334 10.91 -22.51 17.44
CA THR A 334 12.06 -22.99 18.21
C THR A 334 12.10 -24.51 18.16
N VAL A 335 13.30 -25.06 17.95
CA VAL A 335 13.59 -26.47 18.17
C VAL A 335 14.22 -26.59 19.56
N GLU A 336 13.60 -27.35 20.46
CA GLU A 336 14.14 -27.67 21.78
C GLU A 336 14.35 -29.18 21.88
N GLY A 337 15.61 -29.61 22.01
CA GLY A 337 15.95 -31.03 22.19
C GLY A 337 15.35 -31.95 21.12
N ASP A 338 15.47 -31.56 19.84
CA ASP A 338 14.93 -32.26 18.67
C ASP A 338 13.40 -32.17 18.47
N ARG A 339 12.69 -31.33 19.25
CA ARG A 339 11.24 -31.10 19.11
C ARG A 339 10.96 -29.70 18.57
N LEU A 340 10.20 -29.60 17.49
CA LEU A 340 9.80 -28.33 16.87
C LEU A 340 8.57 -27.74 17.58
N TYR A 341 8.64 -26.45 17.89
CA TYR A 341 7.55 -25.66 18.49
C TYR A 341 7.32 -24.37 17.70
N PHE A 342 6.05 -24.06 17.47
CA PHE A 342 5.58 -22.82 16.84
C PHE A 342 5.22 -21.81 17.91
N LEU A 343 5.86 -20.65 17.87
CA LEU A 343 5.71 -19.59 18.87
C LEU A 343 4.72 -18.53 18.43
N GLN A 344 4.75 -18.19 17.14
CA GLN A 344 3.88 -17.17 16.59
C GLN A 344 3.71 -17.33 15.08
N VAL A 345 2.52 -16.99 14.59
CA VAL A 345 2.22 -16.90 13.17
C VAL A 345 1.59 -15.54 12.87
N ARG A 346 2.00 -14.93 11.77
CA ARG A 346 1.49 -13.64 11.28
C ARG A 346 1.33 -13.66 9.75
N PRO A 347 0.50 -12.79 9.16
CA PRO A 347 0.52 -12.59 7.71
C PRO A 347 1.93 -12.16 7.25
N ALA A 348 2.45 -12.83 6.22
CA ALA A 348 3.80 -12.53 5.71
C ALA A 348 3.85 -11.12 5.10
N LYS A 349 4.76 -10.27 5.59
CA LYS A 349 5.16 -9.04 4.89
C LYS A 349 5.92 -9.42 3.63
N ARG A 350 5.62 -8.76 2.50
CA ARG A 350 6.09 -9.19 1.18
C ARG A 350 6.15 -8.05 0.17
N THR A 351 6.90 -8.25 -0.90
CA THR A 351 6.96 -7.32 -2.04
C THR A 351 5.63 -7.29 -2.80
N ALA A 352 5.43 -6.27 -3.65
CA ALA A 352 4.25 -6.22 -4.50
C ALA A 352 4.18 -7.41 -5.48
N ALA A 353 5.32 -7.80 -6.07
CA ALA A 353 5.40 -8.93 -6.99
C ALA A 353 5.03 -10.25 -6.28
N ALA A 354 5.57 -10.46 -5.08
CA ALA A 354 5.23 -11.60 -4.26
C ALA A 354 3.74 -11.62 -3.88
N ALA A 355 3.14 -10.46 -3.55
CA ALA A 355 1.72 -10.39 -3.22
C ALA A 355 0.82 -10.85 -4.38
N VAL A 356 1.09 -10.39 -5.60
CA VAL A 356 0.31 -10.78 -6.79
C VAL A 356 0.50 -12.26 -7.11
N ARG A 357 1.74 -12.75 -7.09
CA ARG A 357 2.03 -14.17 -7.34
C ARG A 357 1.37 -15.08 -6.31
N ILE A 358 1.53 -14.79 -5.02
CA ILE A 358 0.95 -15.60 -3.95
C ILE A 358 -0.59 -15.60 -4.05
N ALA A 359 -1.21 -14.44 -4.28
CA ALA A 359 -2.67 -14.35 -4.38
C ALA A 359 -3.23 -15.16 -5.55
N THR A 360 -2.50 -15.23 -6.67
CA THR A 360 -2.94 -15.99 -7.86
C THR A 360 -2.67 -17.49 -7.72
N GLU A 361 -1.50 -17.88 -7.22
CA GLU A 361 -1.16 -19.30 -6.97
C GLU A 361 -2.07 -19.93 -5.90
N LEU A 362 -2.40 -19.21 -4.82
CA LEU A 362 -3.34 -19.72 -3.80
C LEU A 362 -4.76 -19.99 -4.36
N VAL A 363 -5.15 -19.29 -5.43
CA VAL A 363 -6.40 -19.57 -6.14
C VAL A 363 -6.27 -20.84 -6.98
N ASP A 364 -5.13 -21.03 -7.65
CA ASP A 364 -4.84 -22.24 -8.43
C ASP A 364 -4.76 -23.49 -7.55
N GLU A 365 -4.24 -23.33 -6.33
CA GLU A 365 -4.17 -24.37 -5.31
C GLU A 365 -5.52 -24.62 -4.60
N GLY A 366 -6.56 -23.84 -4.90
CA GLY A 366 -7.90 -23.98 -4.29
C GLY A 366 -7.99 -23.53 -2.83
N MET A 367 -6.95 -22.90 -2.28
CA MET A 367 -6.90 -22.40 -0.89
C MET A 367 -7.56 -21.03 -0.74
N LEU A 368 -7.69 -20.27 -1.83
CA LEU A 368 -8.24 -18.93 -1.83
C LEU A 368 -9.25 -18.76 -2.95
N GLY A 369 -10.43 -18.20 -2.66
CA GLY A 369 -11.38 -17.83 -3.70
C GLY A 369 -10.92 -16.57 -4.46
N ARG A 370 -11.28 -16.44 -5.75
CA ARG A 370 -10.96 -15.26 -6.58
C ARG A 370 -11.35 -13.92 -5.92
N ALA A 371 -12.48 -13.89 -5.21
CA ALA A 371 -12.95 -12.70 -4.47
C ALA A 371 -11.97 -12.29 -3.35
N ALA A 372 -11.47 -13.27 -2.62
CA ALA A 372 -10.55 -13.05 -1.51
C ALA A 372 -9.14 -12.71 -2.03
N ALA A 373 -8.73 -13.27 -3.17
CA ALA A 373 -7.48 -12.92 -3.84
C ALA A 373 -7.40 -11.43 -4.21
N LEU A 374 -8.51 -10.85 -4.71
CA LEU A 374 -8.57 -9.40 -4.98
C LEU A 374 -8.26 -8.56 -3.73
N LYS A 375 -8.64 -9.01 -2.53
CA LYS A 375 -8.37 -8.30 -1.26
C LYS A 375 -6.91 -8.45 -0.79
N ARG A 376 -6.13 -9.40 -1.33
CA ARG A 376 -4.74 -9.65 -0.93
C ARG A 376 -3.72 -8.72 -1.60
N VAL A 377 -4.12 -8.05 -2.68
CA VAL A 377 -3.25 -7.14 -3.46
C VAL A 377 -3.81 -5.73 -3.34
N SER A 378 -3.04 -4.77 -2.83
CA SER A 378 -3.48 -3.38 -2.79
C SER A 378 -3.31 -2.68 -4.14
N VAL A 379 -4.12 -1.66 -4.41
CA VAL A 379 -3.96 -0.82 -5.61
C VAL A 379 -2.57 -0.17 -5.65
N GLU A 380 -2.03 0.22 -4.50
CA GLU A 380 -0.68 0.80 -4.42
C GLU A 380 0.43 -0.22 -4.76
N GLN A 381 0.25 -1.49 -4.37
CA GLN A 381 1.16 -2.56 -4.82
C GLN A 381 1.08 -2.74 -6.34
N LEU A 382 -0.13 -2.74 -6.91
CA LEU A 382 -0.31 -2.83 -8.36
C LEU A 382 0.33 -1.64 -9.09
N LYS A 383 0.10 -0.40 -8.64
CA LYS A 383 0.73 0.80 -9.23
C LYS A 383 2.24 0.68 -9.23
N LYS A 384 2.85 0.25 -8.12
CA LYS A 384 4.30 0.04 -8.03
C LYS A 384 4.80 -0.96 -9.07
N LEU A 385 4.06 -2.04 -9.29
CA LEU A 385 4.39 -3.05 -10.31
C LEU A 385 4.16 -2.57 -11.74
N LEU A 386 3.35 -1.54 -11.97
CA LEU A 386 3.09 -1.02 -13.31
C LEU A 386 4.02 0.14 -13.68
N ARG A 387 4.85 0.61 -12.75
CA ARG A 387 5.83 1.66 -13.04
C ARG A 387 6.84 1.11 -14.06
N PRO A 388 7.11 1.85 -15.14
CA PRO A 388 8.23 1.54 -16.00
C PRO A 388 9.51 1.48 -15.17
N ALA A 389 10.35 0.50 -15.46
CA ALA A 389 11.63 0.32 -14.80
C ALA A 389 12.77 0.36 -15.82
N PHE A 390 13.96 0.78 -15.42
CA PHE A 390 15.11 0.66 -16.33
C PHE A 390 15.41 -0.82 -16.60
N GLU A 391 15.86 -1.11 -17.83
CA GLU A 391 16.31 -2.44 -18.21
C GLU A 391 17.37 -2.97 -17.22
N PRO A 392 17.16 -4.14 -16.57
CA PRO A 392 18.07 -4.66 -15.55
C PRO A 392 19.51 -4.85 -16.06
N ASP A 393 19.67 -5.35 -17.29
CA ASP A 393 20.99 -5.56 -17.90
C ASP A 393 21.71 -4.25 -18.19
N VAL A 394 20.96 -3.19 -18.53
CA VAL A 394 21.51 -1.85 -18.73
C VAL A 394 21.91 -1.23 -17.39
N LEU A 395 21.11 -1.40 -16.34
CA LEU A 395 21.42 -0.94 -14.99
C LEU A 395 22.71 -1.58 -14.44
N VAL A 396 22.90 -2.88 -14.65
CA VAL A 396 24.11 -3.60 -14.18
C VAL A 396 25.37 -3.14 -14.92
N ARG A 397 25.25 -2.76 -16.19
CA ARG A 397 26.38 -2.36 -17.04
C ARG A 397 26.70 -0.87 -16.98
N THR A 398 25.74 -0.04 -16.61
CA THR A 398 25.89 1.42 -16.55
C THR A 398 26.43 1.86 -15.20
N ARG A 399 27.55 2.60 -15.21
CA ARG A 399 28.10 3.22 -13.99
C ARG A 399 27.25 4.45 -13.60
N PRO A 400 26.85 4.61 -12.32
CA PRO A 400 26.15 5.80 -11.88
C PRO A 400 27.04 7.04 -11.97
N LEU A 401 26.45 8.15 -12.42
CA LEU A 401 27.04 9.49 -12.44
C LEU A 401 27.04 10.09 -11.03
N LEU A 402 25.91 10.01 -10.32
CA LEU A 402 25.75 10.47 -8.94
C LEU A 402 25.10 9.39 -8.09
N GLU A 403 25.41 9.41 -6.80
CA GLU A 403 24.74 8.61 -5.79
C GLU A 403 24.36 9.53 -4.63
N GLY A 404 23.14 9.35 -4.13
CA GLY A 404 22.56 10.09 -3.03
C GLY A 404 21.53 9.21 -2.31
N ILE A 405 20.61 9.84 -1.59
CA ILE A 405 19.56 9.15 -0.86
C ILE A 405 18.34 9.01 -1.77
N GLY A 406 17.94 7.77 -2.05
CA GLY A 406 16.65 7.47 -2.70
C GLY A 406 15.48 7.94 -1.83
N ALA A 407 14.94 9.11 -2.13
CA ALA A 407 13.91 9.76 -1.34
C ALA A 407 12.51 9.27 -1.73
N SER A 408 12.25 9.13 -3.03
CA SER A 408 10.96 8.69 -3.57
C SER A 408 11.20 7.68 -4.70
N PRO A 409 10.63 6.47 -4.63
CA PRO A 409 10.98 5.37 -5.53
C PRO A 409 10.43 5.53 -6.95
N GLY A 410 11.18 5.02 -7.93
CA GLY A 410 10.76 4.90 -9.34
C GLY A 410 11.91 5.22 -10.31
N HIS A 411 11.72 4.89 -11.58
CA HIS A 411 12.67 5.16 -12.66
C HIS A 411 12.12 6.20 -13.62
N ALA A 412 12.94 7.18 -13.96
CA ALA A 412 12.58 8.20 -14.94
C ALA A 412 13.82 8.75 -15.64
N TYR A 413 13.66 9.10 -16.91
CA TYR A 413 14.69 9.79 -17.69
C TYR A 413 14.16 11.08 -18.27
N GLY A 414 15.07 11.99 -18.59
CA GLY A 414 14.74 13.28 -19.18
C GLY A 414 15.97 14.17 -19.30
N ILE A 415 15.75 15.41 -19.71
CA ILE A 415 16.79 16.43 -19.74
C ILE A 415 16.87 17.17 -18.41
N ALA A 416 18.09 17.47 -17.97
CA ALA A 416 18.35 18.23 -16.75
C ALA A 416 17.90 19.69 -16.92
N VAL A 417 17.01 20.18 -16.06
CA VAL A 417 16.60 21.59 -16.02
C VAL A 417 16.85 22.14 -14.61
N LEU A 418 17.53 23.29 -14.52
CA LEU A 418 18.04 23.82 -13.24
C LEU A 418 17.13 24.87 -12.59
N ASP A 419 16.07 25.26 -13.29
CA ASP A 419 15.09 26.26 -12.88
C ASP A 419 13.65 25.69 -12.92
N ALA A 420 12.87 25.94 -11.86
CA ALA A 420 11.57 25.32 -11.68
C ALA A 420 10.50 25.85 -12.66
N ASP A 421 10.46 27.16 -12.93
CA ASP A 421 9.49 27.73 -13.88
C ASP A 421 9.80 27.32 -15.32
N ARG A 422 11.09 27.22 -15.66
CA ARG A 422 11.52 26.67 -16.94
C ARG A 422 11.23 25.18 -17.04
N ALA A 423 11.42 24.40 -15.98
CA ALA A 423 11.05 22.98 -15.98
C ALA A 423 9.57 22.81 -16.33
N ALA A 424 8.68 23.65 -15.77
CA ALA A 424 7.27 23.65 -16.13
C ALA A 424 7.00 24.06 -17.57
N THR A 425 7.73 25.05 -18.09
CA THR A 425 7.58 25.53 -19.48
C THR A 425 8.05 24.48 -20.49
N VAL A 426 9.20 23.86 -20.23
CA VAL A 426 9.81 22.82 -21.08
C VAL A 426 8.99 21.54 -21.04
N ALA A 427 8.49 21.14 -19.86
CA ALA A 427 7.57 20.00 -19.78
C ALA A 427 6.26 20.27 -20.53
N ALA A 428 5.75 21.51 -20.50
CA ALA A 428 4.55 21.89 -21.24
C ALA A 428 4.74 21.85 -22.78
N SER A 429 5.97 21.88 -23.28
CA SER A 429 6.28 21.64 -24.70
C SER A 429 6.45 20.16 -25.06
N GLY A 430 6.19 19.23 -24.12
CA GLY A 430 6.24 17.78 -24.34
C GLY A 430 7.55 17.11 -23.95
N GLU A 431 8.56 17.87 -23.52
CA GLU A 431 9.85 17.32 -23.12
C GLU A 431 9.79 16.65 -21.75
N ARG A 432 10.59 15.60 -21.56
CA ARG A 432 10.72 14.94 -20.25
C ARG A 432 11.79 15.66 -19.44
N VAL A 433 11.39 16.26 -18.32
CA VAL A 433 12.28 17.08 -17.51
C VAL A 433 12.71 16.37 -16.23
N ILE A 434 13.99 16.47 -15.88
CA ILE A 434 14.53 16.16 -14.56
C ILE A 434 14.94 17.47 -13.91
N LEU A 435 14.26 17.83 -12.82
CA LEU A 435 14.56 19.06 -12.09
C LEU A 435 15.80 18.84 -11.22
N VAL A 436 16.87 19.55 -11.53
CA VAL A 436 18.14 19.52 -10.79
C VAL A 436 18.29 20.80 -9.98
N ARG A 437 18.42 20.71 -8.65
CA ARG A 437 18.51 21.90 -7.79
C ARG A 437 19.59 21.75 -6.70
N PRO A 438 20.17 22.85 -6.19
CA PRO A 438 20.96 22.78 -4.96
C PRO A 438 20.11 22.26 -3.79
N THR A 439 18.93 22.86 -3.62
CA THR A 439 17.85 22.49 -2.71
C THR A 439 16.52 22.93 -3.34
N THR A 440 15.41 22.34 -2.95
CA THR A 440 14.06 22.81 -3.31
C THR A 440 13.40 23.56 -2.16
N SER A 441 12.46 24.43 -2.51
CA SER A 441 11.60 25.20 -1.62
C SER A 441 10.14 25.14 -2.12
N PRO A 442 9.15 25.63 -1.35
CA PRO A 442 7.77 25.70 -1.81
C PRO A 442 7.56 26.46 -3.13
N GLN A 443 8.47 27.38 -3.48
CA GLN A 443 8.40 28.12 -4.75
C GLN A 443 8.72 27.23 -5.97
N ASP A 444 9.42 26.11 -5.75
CA ASP A 444 9.81 25.19 -6.83
C ASP A 444 8.70 24.18 -7.18
N ILE A 445 7.56 24.17 -6.47
CA ILE A 445 6.46 23.19 -6.61
C ILE A 445 5.99 23.05 -8.05
N ARG A 446 5.86 24.18 -8.77
CA ARG A 446 5.38 24.17 -10.16
C ARG A 446 6.31 23.38 -11.09
N GLY A 447 7.62 23.50 -10.89
CA GLY A 447 8.62 22.73 -11.61
C GLY A 447 8.67 21.27 -11.16
N MET A 448 8.52 21.02 -9.86
CA MET A 448 8.47 19.67 -9.29
C MET A 448 7.30 18.86 -9.85
N LEU A 449 6.10 19.45 -9.92
CA LEU A 449 4.90 18.84 -10.50
C LEU A 449 5.04 18.50 -11.99
N ALA A 450 5.80 19.32 -12.72
CA ALA A 450 5.99 19.16 -14.15
C ALA A 450 7.13 18.19 -14.52
N SER A 451 7.98 17.83 -13.54
CA SER A 451 9.18 17.01 -13.76
C SER A 451 8.89 15.53 -13.62
N ARG A 452 9.63 14.71 -14.38
CA ARG A 452 9.61 13.24 -14.31
C ARG A 452 10.49 12.69 -13.19
N ALA A 453 11.50 13.43 -12.75
CA ALA A 453 12.26 13.15 -11.55
C ALA A 453 12.84 14.44 -10.94
N ILE A 454 13.24 14.36 -9.68
CA ILE A 454 13.85 15.47 -8.94
C ILE A 454 15.18 15.01 -8.35
N VAL A 455 16.24 15.78 -8.60
CA VAL A 455 17.58 15.52 -8.07
C VAL A 455 18.06 16.75 -7.31
N THR A 456 18.48 16.59 -6.05
CA THR A 456 19.06 17.71 -5.27
C THR A 456 20.47 17.43 -4.79
N ALA A 457 21.33 18.46 -4.84
CA ALA A 457 22.70 18.37 -4.31
C ALA A 457 22.71 18.18 -2.79
N LYS A 458 21.79 18.86 -2.09
CA LYS A 458 21.66 18.82 -0.63
C LYS A 458 20.27 18.35 -0.21
N GLY A 459 20.17 17.81 0.99
CA GLY A 459 18.92 17.40 1.63
C GLY A 459 18.90 15.92 2.00
N GLY A 460 18.33 15.59 3.16
CA GLY A 460 18.13 14.22 3.61
C GLY A 460 16.77 13.63 3.24
N ALA A 461 16.49 12.40 3.70
CA ALA A 461 15.24 11.68 3.45
C ALA A 461 13.95 12.38 3.95
N LEU A 462 14.08 13.45 4.75
CA LEU A 462 12.99 14.29 5.27
C LEU A 462 13.03 15.73 4.73
N SER A 463 13.87 16.02 3.73
CA SER A 463 13.96 17.34 3.10
C SER A 463 12.68 17.69 2.34
N HIS A 464 12.46 18.98 2.05
CA HIS A 464 11.32 19.44 1.26
C HIS A 464 11.17 18.66 -0.06
N ALA A 465 12.28 18.46 -0.80
CA ALA A 465 12.30 17.66 -2.02
C ALA A 465 11.79 16.24 -1.76
N ALA A 466 12.28 15.57 -0.71
CA ALA A 466 11.90 14.21 -0.38
C ALA A 466 10.44 14.07 0.04
N VAL A 467 9.95 14.96 0.90
CA VAL A 467 8.56 14.93 1.41
C VAL A 467 7.58 15.22 0.28
N VAL A 468 7.81 16.28 -0.50
CA VAL A 468 6.94 16.66 -1.61
C VAL A 468 6.98 15.62 -2.71
N SER A 469 8.16 15.11 -3.10
CA SER A 469 8.24 14.11 -4.17
C SER A 469 7.57 12.78 -3.81
N ARG A 470 7.54 12.39 -2.53
CA ARG A 470 6.73 11.24 -2.07
C ARG A 470 5.24 11.51 -2.19
N ALA A 471 4.80 12.71 -1.81
CA ALA A 471 3.39 13.10 -1.94
C ALA A 471 2.94 13.21 -3.41
N LEU A 472 3.84 13.67 -4.28
CA LEU A 472 3.61 13.78 -5.73
C LEU A 472 3.86 12.46 -6.49
N ASP A 473 4.38 11.44 -5.82
CA ASP A 473 4.81 10.17 -6.41
C ASP A 473 5.81 10.33 -7.57
N VAL A 474 6.70 11.32 -7.47
CA VAL A 474 7.76 11.60 -8.44
C VAL A 474 9.07 10.96 -7.95
N PRO A 475 9.80 10.20 -8.79
CA PRO A 475 11.13 9.69 -8.47
C PRO A 475 12.06 10.80 -7.97
N CYS A 476 12.70 10.59 -6.83
CA CYS A 476 13.52 11.63 -6.22
C CYS A 476 14.77 11.07 -5.56
N VAL A 477 15.90 11.70 -5.88
CA VAL A 477 17.19 11.47 -5.23
C VAL A 477 17.65 12.78 -4.59
N VAL A 478 17.93 12.76 -3.30
CA VAL A 478 18.35 13.94 -2.54
C VAL A 478 19.72 13.72 -1.94
N GLY A 479 20.47 14.80 -1.73
CA GLY A 479 21.77 14.71 -1.08
C GLY A 479 22.84 14.10 -2.00
N CYS A 480 22.80 14.41 -3.29
CA CYS A 480 23.89 14.11 -4.22
C CYS A 480 25.07 15.06 -3.95
N GLU A 481 25.81 14.86 -2.85
CA GLU A 481 26.84 15.80 -2.37
C GLU A 481 28.00 15.98 -3.35
N ALA A 482 28.22 15.00 -4.25
CA ALA A 482 29.23 15.09 -5.30
C ALA A 482 28.84 16.05 -6.45
N MET A 483 27.63 16.61 -6.43
CA MET A 483 27.10 17.56 -7.42
C MET A 483 27.20 18.99 -6.91
N GLU A 484 27.87 19.87 -7.66
CA GLU A 484 27.82 21.31 -7.44
C GLU A 484 27.01 21.99 -8.55
N VAL A 485 25.97 22.74 -8.18
CA VAL A 485 25.02 23.35 -9.13
C VAL A 485 25.27 24.85 -9.23
N ASP A 486 25.54 25.34 -10.45
CA ASP A 486 25.67 26.76 -10.79
C ASP A 486 24.45 27.21 -11.59
N LEU A 487 23.53 27.89 -10.89
CA LEU A 487 22.30 28.40 -11.49
C LEU A 487 22.54 29.57 -12.47
N ALA A 488 23.61 30.36 -12.27
CA ALA A 488 23.91 31.50 -13.12
C ALA A 488 24.51 31.03 -14.46
N ALA A 489 25.41 30.04 -14.40
CA ALA A 489 26.00 29.43 -15.58
C ALA A 489 25.12 28.33 -16.22
N ARG A 490 23.99 27.98 -15.59
CA ARG A 490 23.05 26.92 -16.03
C ARG A 490 23.75 25.59 -16.28
N SER A 491 24.55 25.18 -15.31
CA SER A 491 25.36 23.97 -15.38
C SER A 491 25.53 23.35 -13.99
N PHE A 492 25.90 22.08 -13.94
CA PHE A 492 26.34 21.42 -12.71
C PHE A 492 27.60 20.59 -12.97
N THR A 493 28.41 20.43 -11.95
CA THR A 493 29.66 19.66 -12.01
C THR A 493 29.59 18.45 -11.10
N VAL A 494 30.13 17.33 -11.58
CA VAL A 494 30.24 16.05 -10.86
C VAL A 494 31.69 15.58 -10.95
N GLY A 495 32.47 15.79 -9.88
CA GLY A 495 33.92 15.63 -9.96
C GLY A 495 34.52 16.57 -11.01
N ASP A 496 35.20 16.00 -12.02
CA ASP A 496 35.84 16.76 -13.12
C ASP A 496 34.92 16.98 -14.33
N GLU A 497 33.72 16.39 -14.36
CA GLU A 497 32.78 16.48 -15.48
C GLU A 497 31.79 17.63 -15.30
N ARG A 498 31.68 18.50 -16.31
CA ARG A 498 30.73 19.62 -16.34
C ARG A 498 29.59 19.32 -17.31
N LEU A 499 28.36 19.35 -16.78
CA LEU A 499 27.13 19.11 -17.53
C LEU A 499 26.32 20.40 -17.62
N GLU A 500 25.80 20.69 -18.81
CA GLU A 500 24.97 21.87 -19.05
C GLU A 500 23.48 21.52 -18.90
N GLU A 501 22.66 22.53 -18.67
CA GLU A 501 21.21 22.40 -18.76
C GLU A 501 20.81 21.82 -20.13
N GLY A 502 19.92 20.84 -20.13
CA GLY A 502 19.59 20.03 -21.31
C GLY A 502 20.30 18.68 -21.36
N ALA A 503 21.30 18.44 -20.50
CA ALA A 503 22.00 17.16 -20.45
C ALA A 503 21.03 15.99 -20.14
N PRO A 504 21.10 14.87 -20.87
CA PRO A 504 20.24 13.72 -20.62
C PRO A 504 20.65 13.03 -19.32
N LEU A 505 19.66 12.77 -18.46
CA LEU A 505 19.81 12.06 -17.20
C LEU A 505 18.78 10.95 -17.05
N SER A 506 19.13 9.96 -16.25
CA SER A 506 18.28 8.86 -15.83
C SER A 506 18.37 8.69 -14.32
N VAL A 507 17.24 8.60 -13.63
CA VAL A 507 17.16 8.64 -12.16
C VAL A 507 16.49 7.38 -11.64
N ASP A 508 17.17 6.70 -10.72
CA ASP A 508 16.64 5.65 -9.87
C ASP A 508 16.41 6.21 -8.46
N GLY A 509 15.17 6.62 -8.22
CA GLY A 509 14.74 7.17 -6.95
C GLY A 509 14.64 6.15 -5.81
N ALA A 510 14.71 4.84 -6.12
CA ALA A 510 14.69 3.79 -5.11
C ALA A 510 16.10 3.49 -4.58
N THR A 511 17.08 3.33 -5.47
CA THR A 511 18.48 3.08 -5.06
C THR A 511 19.26 4.35 -4.78
N GLY A 512 18.71 5.53 -5.11
CA GLY A 512 19.41 6.80 -4.94
C GLY A 512 20.46 7.07 -6.02
N LYS A 513 20.37 6.43 -7.19
CA LYS A 513 21.39 6.51 -8.24
C LYS A 513 20.91 7.38 -9.39
N VAL A 514 21.81 8.19 -9.95
CA VAL A 514 21.56 8.99 -11.16
C VAL A 514 22.61 8.61 -12.19
N TYR A 515 22.20 8.45 -13.44
CA TYR A 515 23.03 8.02 -14.56
C TYR A 515 23.04 9.10 -15.64
N SER A 516 24.17 9.23 -16.33
CA SER A 516 24.27 10.06 -17.53
C SER A 516 23.59 9.34 -18.71
N GLY A 517 22.90 10.09 -19.56
CA GLY A 517 22.18 9.55 -20.71
C GLY A 517 20.75 9.11 -20.40
N LEU A 518 20.07 8.62 -21.45
CA LEU A 518 18.71 8.11 -21.39
C LEU A 518 18.74 6.60 -21.36
N LEU A 519 18.55 6.01 -20.18
CA LEU A 519 18.43 4.56 -20.03
C LEU A 519 17.04 4.14 -20.49
N PRO A 520 16.94 3.08 -21.31
CA PRO A 520 15.65 2.60 -21.79
C PRO A 520 14.82 2.11 -20.59
N LEU A 521 13.54 2.49 -20.62
CA LEU A 521 12.54 1.97 -19.70
C LEU A 521 11.85 0.80 -20.37
N GLU A 522 11.80 -0.34 -19.68
CA GLU A 522 10.91 -1.43 -20.04
C GLU A 522 9.58 -1.28 -19.30
N PRO A 523 8.46 -1.65 -19.95
CA PRO A 523 7.23 -1.96 -19.22
C PRO A 523 7.56 -3.00 -18.17
N ALA A 524 7.01 -2.85 -16.97
CA ALA A 524 7.30 -3.79 -15.90
C ALA A 524 7.02 -5.24 -16.34
N SER A 525 8.09 -6.03 -16.39
CA SER A 525 8.07 -7.42 -16.87
C SER A 525 7.75 -8.42 -15.77
N GLN A 526 7.71 -7.98 -14.52
CA GLN A 526 7.44 -8.85 -13.38
C GLN A 526 5.95 -9.02 -13.14
N ALA A 527 5.55 -10.29 -12.97
CA ALA A 527 4.19 -10.71 -12.64
C ALA A 527 3.09 -10.29 -13.63
N THR A 528 3.44 -9.97 -14.89
CA THR A 528 2.49 -9.46 -15.89
C THR A 528 1.30 -10.40 -16.11
N GLU A 529 1.56 -11.72 -16.27
CA GLU A 529 0.49 -12.71 -16.43
C GLU A 529 -0.42 -12.78 -15.19
N GLN A 530 0.16 -12.77 -14.00
CA GLN A 530 -0.60 -12.82 -12.75
C GLN A 530 -1.42 -11.55 -12.51
N ILE A 531 -0.89 -10.38 -12.91
CA ILE A 531 -1.63 -9.12 -12.91
C ILE A 531 -2.82 -9.22 -13.86
N ASP A 532 -2.61 -9.67 -15.10
CA ASP A 532 -3.69 -9.79 -16.08
C ASP A 532 -4.81 -10.71 -15.58
N ARG A 533 -4.45 -11.86 -14.99
CA ARG A 533 -5.42 -12.77 -14.36
C ARG A 533 -6.22 -12.09 -13.24
N LEU A 534 -5.54 -11.34 -12.36
CA LEU A 534 -6.18 -10.60 -11.28
C LEU A 534 -7.17 -9.57 -11.81
N LEU A 535 -6.80 -8.84 -12.87
CA LEU A 535 -7.65 -7.84 -13.51
C LEU A 535 -8.85 -8.48 -14.23
N VAL A 536 -8.67 -9.63 -14.87
CA VAL A 536 -9.80 -10.40 -15.44
C VAL A 536 -10.79 -10.80 -14.33
N TRP A 537 -10.31 -11.27 -13.18
CA TRP A 537 -11.19 -11.61 -12.06
C TRP A 537 -11.92 -10.40 -11.47
N ALA A 538 -11.30 -9.22 -11.51
CA ALA A 538 -11.92 -7.97 -11.12
C ALA A 538 -13.02 -7.56 -12.12
N ASP A 539 -12.72 -7.60 -13.42
CA ASP A 539 -13.66 -7.25 -14.48
C ASP A 539 -14.90 -8.15 -14.48
N ASP A 540 -14.71 -9.47 -14.35
CA ASP A 540 -15.79 -10.47 -14.28
C ASP A 540 -16.82 -10.15 -13.19
N ARG A 541 -16.38 -9.52 -12.09
CA ARG A 541 -17.24 -9.14 -10.96
C ARG A 541 -17.95 -7.81 -11.14
N THR A 542 -17.33 -6.87 -11.84
CA THR A 542 -17.87 -5.51 -11.98
C THR A 542 -18.88 -5.40 -13.10
N GLN A 543 -18.81 -6.28 -14.11
CA GLN A 543 -19.51 -6.11 -15.38
C GLN A 543 -19.21 -4.74 -16.05
N ALA A 544 -18.15 -4.06 -15.62
CA ALA A 544 -17.71 -2.81 -16.20
C ALA A 544 -16.92 -3.08 -17.48
N SER A 545 -16.93 -2.11 -18.38
CA SER A 545 -16.18 -2.10 -19.63
C SER A 545 -15.23 -0.90 -19.61
N PHE A 546 -13.98 -1.16 -19.96
CA PHE A 546 -12.92 -0.17 -19.91
C PHE A 546 -12.34 0.09 -21.29
N TRP A 547 -12.22 1.36 -21.63
CA TRP A 547 -11.62 1.90 -22.84
C TRP A 547 -10.35 2.67 -22.48
N ALA A 548 -9.38 2.65 -23.37
CA ALA A 548 -8.16 3.42 -23.21
C ALA A 548 -8.37 4.84 -23.76
N GLY A 549 -8.36 5.82 -22.87
CA GLY A 549 -8.41 7.24 -23.18
C GLY A 549 -7.02 7.82 -23.47
N SER A 550 -6.98 8.99 -24.11
CA SER A 550 -5.74 9.74 -24.41
C SER A 550 -4.64 8.91 -25.08
N VAL A 551 -5.02 7.96 -25.94
CA VAL A 551 -4.09 7.11 -26.70
C VAL A 551 -3.64 7.83 -27.97
N GLY A 552 -2.35 8.14 -28.06
CA GLY A 552 -1.68 8.55 -29.29
C GLY A 552 -1.14 7.36 -30.08
N ALA A 553 -0.68 7.60 -31.31
CA ALA A 553 -0.13 6.53 -32.15
C ALA A 553 1.09 5.84 -31.53
N ALA A 554 1.95 6.57 -30.81
CA ALA A 554 3.12 6.01 -30.13
C ALA A 554 2.76 5.05 -28.99
N ASP A 555 1.59 5.24 -28.36
CA ASP A 555 1.16 4.49 -27.19
C ASP A 555 0.17 3.36 -27.54
N ALA A 556 -0.33 3.32 -28.77
CA ALA A 556 -1.37 2.39 -29.21
C ALA A 556 -0.99 0.92 -28.98
N GLN A 557 0.22 0.51 -29.36
CA GLN A 557 0.68 -0.87 -29.14
C GLN A 557 0.76 -1.25 -27.66
N THR A 558 1.17 -0.32 -26.81
CA THR A 558 1.21 -0.51 -25.35
C THR A 558 -0.21 -0.59 -24.79
N ALA A 559 -1.12 0.25 -25.26
CA ALA A 559 -2.53 0.24 -24.88
C ALA A 559 -3.18 -1.11 -25.23
N LEU A 560 -2.90 -1.66 -26.42
CA LEU A 560 -3.44 -2.97 -26.85
C LEU A 560 -3.05 -4.12 -25.92
N ARG A 561 -1.87 -4.08 -25.30
CA ARG A 561 -1.44 -5.12 -24.34
C ARG A 561 -2.34 -5.19 -23.12
N GLN A 562 -2.99 -4.09 -22.74
CA GLN A 562 -3.95 -4.05 -21.64
C GLN A 562 -5.34 -4.58 -22.02
N SER A 563 -5.51 -4.99 -23.29
CA SER A 563 -6.75 -5.52 -23.87
C SER A 563 -7.98 -4.63 -23.63
N PRO A 564 -7.92 -3.31 -23.92
CA PRO A 564 -9.07 -2.42 -23.79
C PRO A 564 -10.15 -2.80 -24.81
N ARG A 565 -11.42 -2.48 -24.51
CA ARG A 565 -12.52 -2.70 -25.46
C ARG A 565 -12.52 -1.74 -26.66
N GLY A 566 -11.77 -0.65 -26.56
CA GLY A 566 -11.68 0.40 -27.56
C GLY A 566 -10.74 1.52 -27.11
N PHE A 567 -10.38 2.39 -28.04
CA PHE A 567 -9.73 3.67 -27.77
C PHE A 567 -10.77 4.77 -27.77
N GLY A 568 -10.86 5.51 -26.69
CA GLY A 568 -11.89 6.54 -26.57
C GLY A 568 -12.01 6.95 -25.12
N VAL A 569 -12.14 8.24 -24.82
CA VAL A 569 -12.20 9.35 -25.78
C VAL A 569 -10.81 9.80 -26.22
N VAL A 570 -10.52 9.74 -27.52
CA VAL A 570 -9.26 10.25 -28.09
C VAL A 570 -9.51 11.63 -28.68
N ALA A 571 -8.83 12.66 -28.17
CA ALA A 571 -9.01 14.03 -28.67
C ALA A 571 -8.17 14.27 -29.92
N LEU A 572 -8.80 14.74 -31.01
CA LEU A 572 -8.08 15.07 -32.25
C LEU A 572 -6.97 16.10 -32.02
N THR A 573 -7.20 17.04 -31.10
CA THR A 573 -6.18 18.04 -30.72
C THR A 573 -4.97 17.43 -30.02
N GLU A 574 -5.12 16.31 -29.30
CA GLU A 574 -3.99 15.64 -28.65
C GLU A 574 -3.13 14.91 -29.67
N LEU A 575 -3.75 14.32 -30.69
CA LEU A 575 -3.05 13.75 -31.84
C LEU A 575 -2.27 14.83 -32.60
N MET A 576 -2.90 15.98 -32.87
CA MET A 576 -2.24 17.13 -33.50
C MET A 576 -1.10 17.73 -32.67
N ILE A 577 -1.15 17.62 -31.34
CA ILE A 577 -0.02 18.02 -30.48
C ILE A 577 1.12 17.02 -30.64
N ALA A 578 0.82 15.72 -30.61
CA ALA A 578 1.82 14.67 -30.76
C ALA A 578 2.54 14.70 -32.12
N ASP A 579 1.82 15.12 -33.17
CA ASP A 579 2.37 15.27 -34.52
C ASP A 579 2.91 16.69 -34.83
N GLU A 580 2.95 17.59 -33.83
CA GLU A 580 3.41 18.98 -33.96
C GLU A 580 2.62 19.84 -34.98
N THR A 581 1.42 19.42 -35.37
CA THR A 581 0.57 20.10 -36.38
C THR A 581 -0.49 21.03 -35.79
N LEU A 582 -0.56 21.16 -34.46
CA LEU A 582 -1.58 22.00 -33.81
C LEU A 582 -1.47 23.48 -34.21
N GLY A 583 -0.26 24.00 -34.42
CA GLY A 583 -0.06 25.39 -34.88
C GLY A 583 -0.75 25.65 -36.23
N ASP A 584 -0.55 24.74 -37.19
CA ASP A 584 -1.20 24.81 -38.50
C ASP A 584 -2.73 24.73 -38.41
N PHE A 585 -3.24 23.94 -37.46
CA PHE A 585 -4.67 23.85 -37.20
C PHE A 585 -5.23 25.18 -36.67
N ILE A 586 -4.52 25.82 -35.73
CA ILE A 586 -4.92 27.13 -35.18
C ILE A 586 -4.96 28.19 -36.28
N ASP A 587 -3.94 28.23 -37.15
CA ASP A 587 -3.91 29.15 -38.29
C ASP A 587 -5.08 28.92 -39.25
N ALA A 588 -5.38 27.65 -39.56
CA ALA A 588 -6.49 27.32 -40.44
C ALA A 588 -7.86 27.67 -39.82
N VAL A 589 -8.02 27.55 -38.49
CA VAL A 589 -9.23 27.99 -37.77
C VAL A 589 -9.37 29.52 -37.82
N ASN A 590 -8.27 30.26 -37.65
CA ASN A 590 -8.27 31.71 -37.79
C ASN A 590 -8.71 32.15 -39.20
N ASP A 591 -8.14 31.54 -40.23
CA ASP A 591 -8.52 31.78 -41.62
C ASP A 591 -10.00 31.49 -41.88
N LEU A 592 -10.51 30.38 -41.32
CA LEU A 592 -11.91 29.98 -41.49
C LEU A 592 -12.87 30.97 -40.81
N GLY A 593 -12.47 31.55 -39.68
CA GLY A 593 -13.25 32.60 -39.00
C GLY A 593 -13.43 33.84 -39.87
N GLN A 594 -12.45 34.17 -40.71
CA GLN A 594 -12.50 35.32 -41.62
C GLN A 594 -13.15 34.98 -42.97
N GLN A 595 -12.94 33.77 -43.48
CA GLN A 595 -13.40 33.32 -44.80
C GLN A 595 -14.06 31.93 -44.71
N PRO A 596 -15.31 31.84 -44.19
CA PRO A 596 -15.97 30.56 -43.85
C PRO A 596 -16.10 29.55 -45.00
N ASP A 597 -16.27 30.04 -46.22
CA ASP A 597 -16.51 29.23 -47.42
C ASP A 597 -15.25 28.99 -48.26
N ARG A 598 -14.07 29.42 -47.77
CA ARG A 598 -12.82 29.25 -48.51
C ARG A 598 -12.40 27.78 -48.55
N LYS A 599 -12.56 27.18 -49.73
CA LYS A 599 -12.24 25.76 -49.99
C LYS A 599 -10.81 25.38 -49.60
N SER A 600 -9.81 26.23 -49.89
CA SER A 600 -8.41 25.93 -49.54
C SER A 600 -8.17 25.78 -48.03
N THR A 601 -8.89 26.56 -47.21
CA THR A 601 -8.81 26.48 -45.74
C THR A 601 -9.47 25.19 -45.24
N GLN A 602 -10.62 24.84 -45.80
CA GLN A 602 -11.30 23.57 -45.50
C GLN A 602 -10.46 22.35 -45.94
N ASP A 603 -9.74 22.44 -47.07
CA ASP A 603 -8.81 21.40 -47.54
C ASP A 603 -7.60 21.26 -46.61
N ARG A 604 -7.03 22.37 -46.11
CA ARG A 604 -5.98 22.35 -45.07
C ARG A 604 -6.46 21.68 -43.78
N LEU A 605 -7.65 22.05 -43.28
CA LEU A 605 -8.24 21.44 -42.08
C LEU A 605 -8.48 19.93 -42.25
N ALA A 606 -8.95 19.51 -43.43
CA ALA A 606 -9.14 18.08 -43.73
C ALA A 606 -7.80 17.33 -43.77
N CYS A 607 -6.76 17.92 -44.36
CA CYS A 607 -5.41 17.33 -44.38
C CYS A 607 -4.85 17.12 -42.98
N LEU A 608 -4.97 18.13 -42.10
CA LEU A 608 -4.50 18.05 -40.72
C LEU A 608 -5.25 16.97 -39.92
N ALA A 609 -6.57 16.87 -40.08
CA ALA A 609 -7.37 15.82 -39.44
C ALA A 609 -7.01 14.42 -39.97
N TYR A 610 -6.76 14.29 -41.28
CA TYR A 610 -6.31 13.06 -41.90
C TYR A 610 -4.97 12.60 -41.31
N GLN A 611 -3.97 13.49 -41.26
CA GLN A 611 -2.63 13.20 -40.75
C GLN A 611 -2.68 12.72 -39.29
N ALA A 612 -3.40 13.46 -38.45
CA ALA A 612 -3.56 13.14 -37.04
C ALA A 612 -4.21 11.76 -36.80
N CYS A 613 -5.14 11.35 -37.67
CA CYS A 613 -5.87 10.09 -37.50
C CYS A 613 -5.16 8.88 -38.12
N GLN A 614 -4.50 9.06 -39.26
CA GLN A 614 -3.94 7.96 -40.08
C GLN A 614 -3.01 7.07 -39.25
N ARG A 615 -2.08 7.68 -38.51
CA ARG A 615 -1.07 6.95 -37.75
C ARG A 615 -1.69 6.12 -36.61
N LEU A 616 -2.62 6.71 -35.86
CA LEU A 616 -3.33 5.99 -34.80
C LEU A 616 -4.16 4.82 -35.36
N MET A 617 -4.85 5.03 -36.49
CA MET A 617 -5.67 3.98 -37.11
C MET A 617 -4.82 2.79 -37.57
N LEU A 618 -3.64 3.02 -38.14
CA LEU A 618 -2.71 1.94 -38.52
C LEU A 618 -2.24 1.14 -37.29
N GLU A 619 -1.92 1.83 -36.19
CA GLU A 619 -1.40 1.21 -34.97
C GLU A 619 -2.48 0.58 -34.08
N SER A 620 -3.75 0.90 -34.29
CA SER A 620 -4.88 0.43 -33.47
C SER A 620 -5.27 -1.04 -33.68
N ALA A 621 -4.71 -1.71 -34.69
CA ALA A 621 -5.03 -3.09 -35.06
C ALA A 621 -6.55 -3.35 -35.24
N GLY A 622 -7.31 -2.35 -35.70
CA GLY A 622 -8.76 -2.43 -35.93
C GLY A 622 -9.63 -2.28 -34.68
N THR A 623 -9.02 -1.90 -33.56
CA THR A 623 -9.72 -1.59 -32.31
C THR A 623 -10.66 -0.39 -32.50
N PRO A 624 -11.91 -0.41 -31.99
CA PRO A 624 -12.82 0.73 -32.10
C PRO A 624 -12.18 2.04 -31.62
N ILE A 625 -12.35 3.14 -32.36
CA ILE A 625 -11.81 4.46 -32.01
C ILE A 625 -12.94 5.49 -31.96
N ASP A 626 -13.12 6.09 -30.78
CA ASP A 626 -14.05 7.19 -30.52
C ASP A 626 -13.26 8.52 -30.47
N LEU A 627 -13.34 9.30 -31.56
CA LEU A 627 -12.51 10.48 -31.82
C LEU A 627 -13.25 11.79 -31.54
N ARG A 628 -12.84 12.55 -30.52
CA ARG A 628 -13.43 13.86 -30.19
C ARG A 628 -12.88 14.98 -31.06
N LEU A 629 -13.78 15.69 -31.74
CA LEU A 629 -13.47 16.92 -32.47
C LEU A 629 -13.06 18.06 -31.51
N PRO A 630 -12.31 19.06 -31.98
CA PRO A 630 -11.89 20.20 -31.16
C PRO A 630 -13.07 21.03 -30.63
N ASN A 631 -13.04 21.37 -29.33
CA ASN A 631 -13.95 22.36 -28.74
C ASN A 631 -13.25 23.73 -28.64
N LEU A 632 -13.56 24.62 -29.59
CA LEU A 632 -12.97 25.96 -29.66
C LEU A 632 -13.48 26.92 -28.57
N GLY A 633 -14.61 26.61 -27.93
CA GLY A 633 -15.12 27.35 -26.78
C GLY A 633 -14.49 26.94 -25.45
N SER A 634 -13.59 25.94 -25.45
CA SER A 634 -12.97 25.46 -24.21
C SER A 634 -11.95 26.45 -23.64
N PRO A 635 -11.75 26.48 -22.31
CA PRO A 635 -10.69 27.29 -21.68
C PRO A 635 -9.27 26.92 -22.13
N ARG A 636 -9.07 25.68 -22.62
CA ARG A 636 -7.80 25.27 -23.23
C ARG A 636 -7.59 25.98 -24.57
N ALA A 637 -8.60 25.97 -25.45
CA ALA A 637 -8.53 26.70 -26.72
C ALA A 637 -8.33 28.21 -26.52
N GLN A 638 -9.00 28.81 -25.53
CA GLN A 638 -8.84 30.23 -25.18
C GLN A 638 -7.39 30.62 -24.85
N ARG A 639 -6.64 29.73 -24.19
CA ARG A 639 -5.23 29.97 -23.84
C ARG A 639 -4.27 29.72 -24.99
N MET A 640 -4.61 28.79 -25.88
CA MET A 640 -3.72 28.35 -26.97
C MET A 640 -3.85 29.23 -28.23
N ILE A 641 -5.02 29.82 -28.47
CA ILE A 641 -5.27 30.65 -29.64
C ILE A 641 -5.05 32.12 -29.26
N GLY A 642 -3.91 32.72 -29.65
CA GLY A 642 -3.60 34.11 -29.29
C GLY A 642 -4.65 35.14 -29.76
N SER A 643 -5.33 34.85 -30.88
CA SER A 643 -6.41 35.63 -31.47
C SER A 643 -7.81 35.16 -31.03
N TRP A 644 -7.95 34.38 -29.96
CA TRP A 644 -9.21 33.72 -29.59
C TRP A 644 -10.38 34.69 -29.49
N ALA A 645 -10.18 35.84 -28.85
CA ALA A 645 -11.20 36.87 -28.68
C ALA A 645 -11.67 37.50 -30.00
N SER A 646 -10.89 37.35 -31.08
CA SER A 646 -11.19 37.85 -32.42
C SER A 646 -11.79 36.79 -33.35
N LEU A 647 -11.95 35.55 -32.89
CA LEU A 647 -12.62 34.50 -33.66
C LEU A 647 -14.11 34.82 -33.83
N ALA A 648 -14.68 34.35 -34.95
CA ALA A 648 -16.10 34.48 -35.23
C ALA A 648 -16.92 33.80 -34.11
N PRO A 649 -17.89 34.48 -33.47
CA PRO A 649 -18.61 33.95 -32.30
C PRO A 649 -19.30 32.60 -32.54
N ARG A 650 -19.73 32.34 -33.79
CA ARG A 650 -20.35 31.06 -34.17
C ARG A 650 -19.42 29.86 -33.97
N LEU A 651 -18.10 30.03 -34.04
CA LEU A 651 -17.11 28.96 -33.81
C LEU A 651 -17.14 28.41 -32.37
N PHE A 652 -17.72 29.14 -31.43
CA PHE A 652 -17.84 28.72 -30.03
C PHE A 652 -19.10 27.91 -29.73
N LEU A 653 -20.03 27.80 -30.69
CA LEU A 653 -21.17 26.88 -30.59
C LEU A 653 -20.72 25.45 -30.92
N PRO A 654 -21.41 24.40 -30.43
CA PRO A 654 -20.96 23.01 -30.57
C PRO A 654 -20.63 22.56 -31.99
N LEU A 655 -21.43 22.97 -32.98
CA LEU A 655 -21.16 22.69 -34.41
C LEU A 655 -20.30 23.76 -35.10
N GLY A 656 -20.07 24.92 -34.47
CA GLY A 656 -19.23 25.95 -35.06
C GLY A 656 -19.72 26.41 -36.45
N LEU A 657 -18.76 26.47 -37.39
CA LEU A 657 -19.00 26.68 -38.82
C LEU A 657 -19.11 25.34 -39.54
N LYS A 658 -20.03 25.24 -40.51
CA LYS A 658 -20.18 24.04 -41.35
C LYS A 658 -18.87 23.61 -42.04
N GLY A 659 -18.11 24.58 -42.55
CA GLY A 659 -16.80 24.33 -43.16
C GLY A 659 -15.78 23.69 -42.20
N LEU A 660 -15.90 23.90 -40.88
CA LEU A 660 -14.98 23.33 -39.88
C LEU A 660 -15.26 21.85 -39.69
N TYR A 661 -16.43 21.48 -39.15
CA TYR A 661 -16.68 20.09 -38.79
C TYR A 661 -16.80 19.18 -40.02
N VAL A 662 -17.29 19.67 -41.16
CA VAL A 662 -17.32 18.89 -42.40
C VAL A 662 -15.90 18.62 -42.92
N ALA A 663 -15.00 19.60 -42.85
CA ALA A 663 -13.60 19.40 -43.23
C ALA A 663 -12.91 18.37 -42.34
N LEU A 664 -13.11 18.46 -41.01
CA LEU A 664 -12.55 17.50 -40.07
C LEU A 664 -13.11 16.09 -40.29
N LEU A 665 -14.44 15.96 -40.47
CA LEU A 665 -15.07 14.69 -40.80
C LEU A 665 -14.53 14.08 -42.10
N ARG A 666 -14.27 14.92 -43.12
CA ARG A 666 -13.69 14.47 -44.39
C ARG A 666 -12.29 13.90 -44.17
N GLY A 667 -11.44 14.60 -43.43
CA GLY A 667 -10.10 14.10 -43.08
C GLY A 667 -10.13 12.77 -42.33
N ILE A 668 -11.02 12.64 -41.34
CA ILE A 668 -11.24 11.38 -40.61
C ILE A 668 -11.73 10.26 -41.54
N ALA A 669 -12.70 10.54 -42.41
CA ALA A 669 -13.25 9.57 -43.35
C ALA A 669 -12.22 9.09 -44.38
N ASP A 670 -11.38 10.00 -44.88
CA ASP A 670 -10.33 9.66 -45.84
C ASP A 670 -9.23 8.83 -45.16
N ALA A 671 -8.85 9.15 -43.93
CA ALA A 671 -7.90 8.35 -43.15
C ALA A 671 -8.44 6.94 -42.87
N ALA A 672 -9.70 6.83 -42.45
CA ALA A 672 -10.35 5.54 -42.21
C ALA A 672 -10.43 4.69 -43.48
N ARG A 673 -10.75 5.31 -44.63
CA ARG A 673 -10.84 4.62 -45.93
C ARG A 673 -9.48 4.12 -46.40
N GLU A 674 -8.44 4.93 -46.27
CA GLU A 674 -7.09 4.57 -46.71
C GLU A 674 -6.45 3.48 -45.83
N THR A 675 -6.63 3.59 -44.52
CA THR A 675 -6.11 2.60 -43.56
C THR A 675 -6.96 1.33 -43.48
N GLY A 676 -8.16 1.33 -44.08
CA GLY A 676 -9.12 0.24 -43.97
C GLY A 676 -9.77 0.12 -42.59
N HIS A 677 -9.65 1.15 -41.74
CA HIS A 677 -10.19 1.14 -40.38
C HIS A 677 -11.71 1.35 -40.36
N ALA A 678 -12.47 0.28 -40.08
CA ALA A 678 -13.93 0.29 -40.19
C ALA A 678 -14.68 0.83 -38.95
N GLN A 679 -14.03 0.87 -37.78
CA GLN A 679 -14.68 1.13 -36.49
C GLN A 679 -14.32 2.49 -35.90
N THR A 680 -14.59 3.56 -36.64
CA THR A 680 -14.31 4.94 -36.20
C THR A 680 -15.60 5.72 -35.95
N THR A 681 -15.71 6.31 -34.77
CA THR A 681 -16.85 7.14 -34.36
C THR A 681 -16.37 8.55 -34.03
N PRO A 682 -16.55 9.53 -34.94
CA PRO A 682 -16.33 10.93 -34.62
C PRO A 682 -17.34 11.42 -33.58
N LEU A 683 -16.84 12.15 -32.59
CA LEU A 683 -17.62 12.70 -31.49
C LEU A 683 -17.61 14.22 -31.55
N VAL A 684 -18.79 14.82 -31.56
CA VAL A 684 -18.95 16.27 -31.45
C VAL A 684 -19.05 16.68 -29.97
N PRO A 685 -18.20 17.59 -29.48
CA PRO A 685 -18.23 18.01 -28.09
C PRO A 685 -19.29 19.08 -27.80
N GLY A 686 -19.82 19.09 -26.58
CA GLY A 686 -20.57 20.22 -26.04
C GLY A 686 -22.00 20.40 -26.55
N ILE A 687 -22.54 19.46 -27.32
CA ILE A 687 -23.93 19.49 -27.78
C ILE A 687 -24.90 19.54 -26.60
N THR A 688 -25.96 20.34 -26.75
CA THR A 688 -27.05 20.43 -25.78
C THR A 688 -28.42 20.18 -26.39
N ALA A 689 -28.51 19.88 -27.70
CA ALA A 689 -29.77 19.51 -28.34
C ALA A 689 -29.61 18.37 -29.35
N ALA A 690 -30.58 17.45 -29.39
CA ALA A 690 -30.58 16.33 -30.34
C ALA A 690 -30.55 16.80 -31.81
N SER A 691 -31.11 17.98 -32.13
CA SER A 691 -31.10 18.55 -33.48
C SER A 691 -29.69 18.87 -34.00
N GLU A 692 -28.76 19.26 -33.12
CA GLU A 692 -27.35 19.49 -33.45
C GLU A 692 -26.69 18.17 -33.87
N LEU A 693 -26.93 17.09 -33.10
CA LEU A 693 -26.42 15.76 -33.45
C LEU A 693 -26.98 15.28 -34.78
N GLN A 694 -28.27 15.50 -35.06
CA GLN A 694 -28.86 15.13 -36.34
C GLN A 694 -28.22 15.87 -37.52
N ALA A 695 -27.83 17.14 -37.35
CA ALA A 695 -27.10 17.88 -38.37
C ALA A 695 -25.69 17.31 -38.59
N PHE A 696 -24.98 17.00 -37.50
CA PHE A 696 -23.67 16.35 -37.55
C PHE A 696 -23.72 14.98 -38.24
N LYS A 697 -24.71 14.15 -37.88
CA LYS A 697 -24.96 12.83 -38.47
C LYS A 697 -25.20 12.89 -39.97
N ARG A 698 -26.03 13.84 -40.44
CA ARG A 698 -26.26 14.03 -41.89
C ARG A 698 -24.98 14.37 -42.65
N ALA A 699 -24.12 15.19 -42.07
CA ALA A 699 -22.84 15.54 -42.68
C ALA A 699 -21.87 14.35 -42.72
N ALA A 700 -21.76 13.59 -41.62
CA ALA A 700 -20.94 12.40 -41.53
C ALA A 700 -21.39 11.30 -42.51
N ALA A 701 -22.71 11.04 -42.61
CA ALA A 701 -23.27 10.07 -43.53
C ALA A 701 -22.95 10.41 -45.00
N GLY A 702 -22.96 11.69 -45.36
CA GLY A 702 -22.56 12.16 -46.70
C GLY A 702 -21.09 11.89 -47.05
N LEU A 703 -20.25 11.56 -46.06
CA LEU A 703 -18.83 11.24 -46.20
C LEU A 703 -18.54 9.75 -46.02
N GLY A 704 -19.57 8.91 -45.84
CA GLY A 704 -19.44 7.46 -45.62
C GLY A 704 -19.14 7.06 -44.17
N LEU A 705 -19.26 7.98 -43.22
CA LEU A 705 -19.13 7.70 -41.79
C LEU A 705 -20.49 7.30 -41.21
N ASN A 706 -20.65 6.02 -40.89
CA ASN A 706 -21.93 5.45 -40.44
C ASN A 706 -22.16 5.56 -38.93
N GLN A 707 -21.10 5.84 -38.17
CA GLN A 707 -21.15 6.01 -36.71
C GLN A 707 -20.79 7.44 -36.35
N VAL A 708 -21.56 8.06 -35.47
CA VAL A 708 -21.26 9.35 -34.87
C VAL A 708 -21.66 9.34 -33.41
N GLY A 709 -21.02 10.17 -32.60
CA GLY A 709 -21.36 10.29 -31.19
C GLY A 709 -21.16 11.69 -30.67
N VAL A 710 -21.24 11.83 -29.35
CA VAL A 710 -21.07 13.11 -28.67
C VAL A 710 -20.17 12.98 -27.45
N VAL A 711 -19.60 14.11 -27.04
CA VAL A 711 -19.04 14.28 -25.68
C VAL A 711 -19.86 15.34 -24.95
N LEU A 712 -20.62 14.93 -23.94
CA LEU A 712 -21.41 15.81 -23.09
C LEU A 712 -20.50 16.49 -22.08
N GLN A 713 -20.55 17.82 -22.05
CA GLN A 713 -19.65 18.67 -21.24
C GLN A 713 -20.43 19.66 -20.35
N SER A 714 -21.75 19.55 -20.28
CA SER A 714 -22.59 20.37 -19.41
C SER A 714 -23.78 19.59 -18.83
N PRO A 715 -24.35 20.01 -17.68
CA PRO A 715 -25.60 19.44 -17.16
C PRO A 715 -26.76 19.50 -18.15
N ALA A 716 -26.84 20.56 -18.96
CA ALA A 716 -27.84 20.69 -20.01
C ALA A 716 -27.71 19.59 -21.07
N GLY A 717 -26.48 19.24 -21.47
CA GLY A 717 -26.24 18.12 -22.37
C GLY A 717 -26.63 16.77 -21.74
N ILE A 718 -26.37 16.57 -20.44
CA ILE A 718 -26.81 15.35 -19.74
C ILE A 718 -28.34 15.26 -19.66
N ALA A 719 -29.03 16.37 -19.41
CA ALA A 719 -30.50 16.38 -19.38
C ALA A 719 -31.11 15.90 -20.72
N GLU A 720 -30.44 16.18 -21.83
CA GLU A 720 -30.85 15.76 -23.18
C GLU A 720 -30.23 14.41 -23.63
N ALA A 721 -29.53 13.70 -22.73
CA ALA A 721 -28.82 12.46 -23.09
C ALA A 721 -29.72 11.40 -23.73
N HIS A 722 -30.98 11.29 -23.30
CA HIS A 722 -31.94 10.34 -23.86
C HIS A 722 -32.24 10.63 -25.34
N GLY A 723 -32.61 11.87 -25.69
CA GLY A 723 -32.91 12.25 -27.08
C GLY A 723 -31.66 12.23 -27.97
N ILE A 724 -30.49 12.56 -27.41
CA ILE A 724 -29.21 12.44 -28.11
C ILE A 724 -28.89 10.96 -28.40
N ALA A 725 -29.14 10.06 -27.46
CA ALA A 725 -28.89 8.62 -27.61
C ALA A 725 -29.78 7.94 -28.68
N GLU A 726 -30.88 8.55 -29.12
CA GLU A 726 -31.66 8.04 -30.27
C GLU A 726 -30.87 8.16 -31.59
N GLY A 727 -30.02 9.17 -31.70
CA GLY A 727 -29.25 9.48 -32.91
C GLY A 727 -27.80 8.99 -32.92
N ALA A 728 -27.22 8.75 -31.74
CA ALA A 728 -25.80 8.49 -31.53
C ALA A 728 -25.45 7.00 -31.52
N SER A 729 -24.22 6.68 -31.93
CA SER A 729 -23.56 5.39 -31.68
C SER A 729 -22.77 5.39 -30.37
N ALA A 730 -22.35 6.57 -29.90
CA ALA A 730 -21.63 6.74 -28.63
C ALA A 730 -21.99 8.08 -27.95
N VAL A 731 -22.10 8.05 -26.63
CA VAL A 731 -22.33 9.21 -25.75
C VAL A 731 -21.32 9.12 -24.61
N TRP A 732 -20.32 9.97 -24.64
CA TRP A 732 -19.35 10.07 -23.55
C TRP A 732 -19.65 11.29 -22.69
N VAL A 733 -19.53 11.15 -21.37
CA VAL A 733 -19.67 12.26 -20.43
C VAL A 733 -18.28 12.65 -19.92
N ASP A 734 -17.87 13.89 -20.16
CA ASP A 734 -16.58 14.41 -19.72
C ASP A 734 -16.66 14.79 -18.23
N LEU A 735 -16.19 13.91 -17.35
CA LEU A 735 -16.33 14.06 -15.90
C LEU A 735 -15.79 15.39 -15.40
N ARG A 736 -14.61 15.80 -15.91
CA ARG A 736 -13.93 17.04 -15.50
C ARG A 736 -14.75 18.26 -15.89
N GLU A 737 -15.24 18.31 -17.13
CA GLU A 737 -16.08 19.43 -17.57
C GLU A 737 -17.44 19.45 -16.90
N ILE A 738 -18.03 18.29 -16.59
CA ILE A 738 -19.28 18.20 -15.84
C ILE A 738 -19.13 18.75 -14.42
N ILE A 739 -18.09 18.34 -13.66
CA ILE A 739 -17.83 18.89 -12.33
C ILE A 739 -17.67 20.42 -12.43
N ARG A 740 -16.86 20.89 -13.39
CA ARG A 740 -16.59 22.32 -13.57
C ARG A 740 -17.87 23.11 -13.88
N THR A 741 -18.65 22.66 -14.86
CA THR A 741 -19.85 23.37 -15.33
C THR A 741 -21.03 23.25 -14.38
N TYR A 742 -21.15 22.14 -13.65
CA TYR A 742 -22.19 21.94 -12.64
C TYR A 742 -22.04 22.94 -11.48
N TYR A 743 -20.82 23.10 -10.95
CA TYR A 743 -20.56 24.03 -9.85
C TYR A 743 -20.26 25.47 -10.31
N GLY A 744 -20.05 25.68 -11.61
CA GLY A 744 -19.66 26.99 -12.15
C GLY A 744 -18.21 27.39 -11.83
N TYR A 745 -17.33 26.42 -11.57
CA TYR A 745 -15.94 26.70 -11.23
C TYR A 745 -15.13 27.17 -12.45
N PRO A 746 -14.17 28.10 -12.25
CA PRO A 746 -13.22 28.45 -13.29
C PRO A 746 -12.26 27.29 -13.55
N SER A 747 -11.76 27.18 -14.79
CA SER A 747 -10.83 26.11 -15.20
C SER A 747 -9.49 26.15 -14.47
N ALA A 748 -9.14 27.27 -13.82
CA ALA A 748 -7.93 27.36 -13.00
C ALA A 748 -7.95 26.40 -11.81
N LEU A 749 -9.14 26.09 -11.28
CA LEU A 749 -9.32 25.14 -10.18
C LEU A 749 -9.28 23.68 -10.64
N SER A 750 -9.23 23.42 -11.94
CA SER A 750 -9.18 22.05 -12.48
C SER A 750 -7.87 21.31 -12.17
N PHE A 751 -6.88 21.97 -11.55
CA PHE A 751 -5.57 21.40 -11.19
C PHE A 751 -5.15 21.68 -9.73
N ALA A 752 -6.02 22.27 -8.90
CA ALA A 752 -5.69 22.73 -7.56
C ALA A 752 -6.45 21.91 -6.49
N ASP A 753 -5.98 20.68 -6.23
CA ASP A 753 -6.60 19.81 -5.22
C ASP A 753 -6.47 20.40 -3.80
N ASP A 754 -5.36 21.06 -3.51
CA ASP A 754 -5.05 21.75 -2.26
C ASP A 754 -6.09 22.81 -1.89
N VAL A 755 -6.63 23.52 -2.88
CA VAL A 755 -7.67 24.53 -2.66
C VAL A 755 -8.95 23.88 -2.14
N PHE A 756 -9.38 22.77 -2.75
CA PHE A 756 -10.60 22.08 -2.31
C PHE A 756 -10.40 21.40 -0.96
N GLU A 757 -9.24 20.79 -0.71
CA GLU A 757 -8.92 20.20 0.59
C GLU A 757 -8.93 21.24 1.70
N THR A 758 -8.38 22.44 1.46
CA THR A 758 -8.43 23.55 2.42
C THR A 758 -9.88 23.98 2.69
N TYR A 759 -10.70 24.09 1.65
CA TYR A 759 -12.13 24.44 1.81
C TYR A 759 -12.93 23.39 2.58
N VAL A 760 -12.59 22.12 2.44
CA VAL A 760 -13.19 21.03 3.23
C VAL A 760 -12.72 21.11 4.68
N ALA A 761 -11.42 21.33 4.91
CA ALA A 761 -10.86 21.48 6.25
C ALA A 761 -11.46 22.68 7.00
N ASP A 762 -11.72 23.78 6.31
CA ASP A 762 -12.38 24.97 6.85
C ASP A 762 -13.91 24.81 6.99
N GLY A 763 -14.49 23.71 6.51
CA GLY A 763 -15.92 23.40 6.61
C GLY A 763 -16.81 24.13 5.60
N TYR A 764 -16.24 24.77 4.57
CA TYR A 764 -17.00 25.43 3.50
C TYR A 764 -17.58 24.45 2.48
N LEU A 765 -16.93 23.29 2.32
CA LEU A 765 -17.41 22.20 1.48
C LEU A 765 -17.54 20.92 2.29
N ALA A 766 -18.59 20.15 2.02
CA ALA A 766 -18.80 18.85 2.67
C ALA A 766 -17.79 17.78 2.18
N HIS A 767 -17.29 17.92 0.95
CA HIS A 767 -16.32 17.03 0.34
C HIS A 767 -15.60 17.76 -0.81
N ASN A 768 -14.44 17.24 -1.19
CA ASN A 768 -13.72 17.72 -2.36
C ASN A 768 -14.39 17.15 -3.63
N PRO A 769 -14.91 18.00 -4.53
CA PRO A 769 -15.63 17.57 -5.73
C PRO A 769 -14.74 16.83 -6.76
N ARG A 770 -13.41 16.83 -6.55
CA ARG A 770 -12.44 16.09 -7.37
C ARG A 770 -12.10 14.71 -6.82
N THR A 771 -12.54 14.38 -5.62
CA THR A 771 -12.30 13.09 -4.98
C THR A 771 -13.58 12.37 -4.58
N ALA A 772 -14.72 13.06 -4.48
CA ALA A 772 -16.01 12.45 -4.19
C ALA A 772 -17.15 13.08 -4.99
N LEU A 773 -18.16 12.27 -5.35
CA LEU A 773 -19.38 12.74 -6.00
C LEU A 773 -20.41 13.18 -4.97
N GLY A 774 -20.80 14.46 -5.02
CA GLY A 774 -21.94 14.95 -4.25
C GLY A 774 -23.25 14.29 -4.70
N SER A 775 -24.20 14.14 -3.77
CA SER A 775 -25.47 13.42 -3.98
C SER A 775 -26.24 13.84 -5.24
N LYS A 776 -26.31 15.14 -5.51
CA LYS A 776 -26.98 15.67 -6.72
C LYS A 776 -26.25 15.37 -8.02
N LEU A 777 -24.92 15.34 -7.98
CA LEU A 777 -24.14 14.97 -9.15
C LEU A 777 -24.22 13.44 -9.37
N ALA A 778 -24.25 12.64 -8.30
CA ALA A 778 -24.53 11.21 -8.38
C ALA A 778 -25.91 10.90 -8.99
N GLU A 779 -26.96 11.64 -8.59
CA GLU A 779 -28.30 11.55 -9.22
C GLU A 779 -28.24 11.82 -10.74
N LEU A 780 -27.46 12.82 -11.16
CA LEU A 780 -27.27 13.15 -12.58
C LEU A 780 -26.60 12.01 -13.36
N PHE A 781 -25.54 11.41 -12.81
CA PHE A 781 -24.87 10.26 -13.41
C PHE A 781 -25.72 8.98 -13.36
N ALA A 782 -26.57 8.82 -12.36
CA ALA A 782 -27.56 7.74 -12.34
C ALA A 782 -28.59 7.86 -13.46
N GLY A 783 -28.97 9.09 -13.84
CA GLY A 783 -29.74 9.35 -15.06
C GLY A 783 -29.03 8.87 -16.33
N VAL A 784 -27.74 9.16 -16.47
CA VAL A 784 -26.91 8.68 -17.59
C VAL A 784 -26.86 7.15 -17.63
N ALA A 785 -26.63 6.52 -16.47
CA ALA A 785 -26.64 5.06 -16.34
C ALA A 785 -27.98 4.44 -16.70
N ALA A 786 -29.10 5.09 -16.33
CA ALA A 786 -30.43 4.64 -16.72
C ALA A 786 -30.61 4.71 -18.24
N VAL A 787 -30.16 5.77 -18.92
CA VAL A 787 -30.22 5.84 -20.39
C VAL A 787 -29.39 4.70 -21.01
N ALA A 788 -28.20 4.43 -20.49
CA ALA A 788 -27.35 3.31 -20.93
C ALA A 788 -28.06 1.95 -20.82
N ALA A 789 -28.75 1.71 -19.70
CA ALA A 789 -29.50 0.47 -19.47
C ALA A 789 -30.69 0.30 -20.43
N HIS A 790 -31.36 1.40 -20.81
CA HIS A 790 -32.49 1.37 -21.76
C HIS A 790 -32.03 1.28 -23.24
N ARG A 791 -30.75 1.57 -23.52
CA ARG A 791 -30.19 1.68 -24.88
C ARG A 791 -28.85 0.91 -24.98
N PRO A 792 -28.85 -0.42 -24.77
CA PRO A 792 -27.62 -1.22 -24.72
C PRO A 792 -26.84 -1.25 -26.04
N GLU A 793 -27.47 -0.88 -27.17
CA GLU A 793 -26.81 -0.77 -28.47
C GLU A 793 -25.99 0.51 -28.64
N VAL A 794 -26.16 1.50 -27.75
CA VAL A 794 -25.41 2.77 -27.76
C VAL A 794 -24.33 2.70 -26.69
N ARG A 795 -23.08 3.06 -27.05
CA ARG A 795 -22.00 3.15 -26.07
C ARG A 795 -22.18 4.39 -25.20
N ILE A 796 -22.69 4.23 -23.98
CA ILE A 796 -22.89 5.36 -23.06
C ILE A 796 -21.99 5.19 -21.84
N GLY A 797 -21.03 6.10 -21.68
CA GLY A 797 -19.98 5.98 -20.67
C GLY A 797 -19.44 7.32 -20.19
N VAL A 798 -18.46 7.25 -19.28
CA VAL A 798 -17.83 8.42 -18.68
C VAL A 798 -16.35 8.46 -19.07
N GLU A 799 -15.92 9.59 -19.59
CA GLU A 799 -14.52 9.95 -19.79
C GLU A 799 -13.99 10.58 -18.49
N CYS A 800 -13.13 9.85 -17.79
CA CYS A 800 -12.59 10.29 -16.51
C CYS A 800 -11.41 11.25 -16.71
N GLY A 801 -10.70 11.18 -17.84
CA GLY A 801 -9.51 11.97 -18.14
C GLY A 801 -8.32 11.69 -17.20
N ASP A 802 -7.22 12.40 -17.44
CA ASP A 802 -6.03 12.30 -16.60
C ASP A 802 -6.29 12.77 -15.16
N GLY A 803 -5.72 12.03 -14.20
CA GLY A 803 -5.72 12.42 -12.79
C GLY A 803 -7.07 12.34 -12.08
N ALA A 804 -8.06 11.63 -12.64
CA ALA A 804 -9.27 11.30 -11.90
C ALA A 804 -8.96 10.46 -10.66
N ALA A 805 -9.46 10.88 -9.50
CA ALA A 805 -9.33 10.10 -8.28
C ALA A 805 -10.09 8.77 -8.43
N LEU A 806 -9.50 7.67 -7.96
CA LEU A 806 -10.14 6.35 -8.00
C LEU A 806 -11.47 6.33 -7.24
N SER A 807 -11.57 7.09 -6.15
CA SER A 807 -12.80 7.25 -5.38
C SER A 807 -13.95 7.86 -6.20
N LEU A 808 -13.66 8.78 -7.14
CA LEU A 808 -14.69 9.27 -8.08
C LEU A 808 -15.15 8.17 -9.03
N VAL A 809 -14.22 7.34 -9.52
CA VAL A 809 -14.56 6.20 -10.40
C VAL A 809 -15.45 5.20 -9.66
N GLU A 810 -15.15 4.93 -8.39
CA GLU A 810 -16.00 4.13 -7.49
C GLU A 810 -17.39 4.74 -7.31
N ASP A 811 -17.49 6.05 -7.06
CA ASP A 811 -18.78 6.72 -6.90
C ASP A 811 -19.62 6.72 -8.19
N LEU A 812 -18.98 6.88 -9.36
CA LEU A 812 -19.62 6.75 -10.67
C LEU A 812 -20.16 5.33 -10.86
N TYR A 813 -19.37 4.33 -10.49
CA TYR A 813 -19.77 2.93 -10.53
C TYR A 813 -20.97 2.66 -9.60
N ARG A 814 -20.97 3.19 -8.37
CA ARG A 814 -22.13 3.12 -7.44
C ARG A 814 -23.37 3.81 -8.03
N SER A 815 -23.18 4.88 -8.80
CA SER A 815 -24.26 5.56 -9.53
C SER A 815 -24.79 4.78 -10.74
N GLY A 816 -24.27 3.58 -11.03
CA GLY A 816 -24.75 2.71 -12.11
C GLY A 816 -23.95 2.80 -13.41
N VAL A 817 -22.92 3.65 -13.48
CA VAL A 817 -22.04 3.73 -14.67
C VAL A 817 -21.28 2.42 -14.83
N ARG A 818 -21.23 1.88 -16.05
CA ARG A 818 -20.53 0.63 -16.38
C ARG A 818 -19.54 0.75 -17.53
N LEU A 819 -19.48 1.88 -18.23
CA LEU A 819 -18.52 2.12 -19.30
C LEU A 819 -17.62 3.29 -18.91
N PHE A 820 -16.31 3.04 -18.85
CA PHE A 820 -15.31 4.01 -18.45
C PHE A 820 -14.25 4.16 -19.53
N SER A 821 -13.83 5.39 -19.76
CA SER A 821 -12.58 5.71 -20.44
C SER A 821 -11.61 6.31 -19.45
N LEU A 822 -10.42 5.73 -19.40
CA LEU A 822 -9.35 6.12 -18.51
C LEU A 822 -8.02 6.07 -19.26
N PRO A 823 -7.03 6.89 -18.88
CA PRO A 823 -5.66 6.76 -19.38
C PRO A 823 -5.11 5.35 -19.14
N THR A 824 -4.24 4.87 -20.03
CA THR A 824 -3.63 3.53 -19.95
C THR A 824 -2.88 3.27 -18.63
N THR A 825 -2.34 4.31 -18.02
CA THR A 825 -1.66 4.24 -16.72
C THR A 825 -2.62 4.04 -15.54
N ALA A 826 -3.86 4.52 -15.65
CA ALA A 826 -4.88 4.44 -14.61
C ALA A 826 -5.77 3.18 -14.73
N LEU A 827 -5.88 2.62 -15.93
CA LEU A 827 -6.76 1.49 -16.25
C LEU A 827 -6.63 0.29 -15.29
N PRO A 828 -5.44 -0.30 -15.06
CA PRO A 828 -5.31 -1.44 -14.14
C PRO A 828 -5.75 -1.13 -12.70
N SER A 829 -5.43 0.08 -12.22
CA SER A 829 -5.77 0.49 -10.85
C SER A 829 -7.28 0.64 -10.68
N ALA A 830 -7.97 1.22 -11.67
CA ALA A 830 -9.42 1.35 -11.66
C ALA A 830 -10.13 0.00 -11.73
N ARG A 831 -9.66 -0.91 -12.62
CA ARG A 831 -10.18 -2.28 -12.74
C ARG A 831 -10.10 -3.02 -11.40
N LEU A 832 -8.92 -3.04 -10.77
CA LEU A 832 -8.74 -3.68 -9.47
C LEU A 832 -9.59 -3.03 -8.38
N ALA A 833 -9.61 -1.70 -8.29
CA ALA A 833 -10.36 -0.97 -7.27
C ALA A 833 -11.88 -1.26 -7.35
N LEU A 834 -12.45 -1.23 -8.55
CA LEU A 834 -13.87 -1.57 -8.75
C LEU A 834 -14.15 -3.05 -8.42
N GLY A 835 -13.26 -3.97 -8.79
CA GLY A 835 -13.39 -5.37 -8.40
C GLY A 835 -13.40 -5.56 -6.88
N GLN A 836 -12.49 -4.89 -6.18
CA GLN A 836 -12.42 -4.91 -4.71
C GLN A 836 -13.65 -4.28 -4.06
N LEU A 837 -14.17 -3.20 -4.64
CA LEU A 837 -15.38 -2.54 -4.17
C LEU A 837 -16.57 -3.51 -4.17
N VAL A 838 -16.81 -4.21 -5.28
CA VAL A 838 -17.89 -5.20 -5.38
C VAL A 838 -17.74 -6.30 -4.33
N VAL A 839 -16.52 -6.78 -4.08
CA VAL A 839 -16.30 -7.80 -3.04
C VAL A 839 -16.59 -7.24 -1.64
N LYS A 840 -16.23 -5.98 -1.38
CA LYS A 840 -16.50 -5.32 -0.10
C LYS A 840 -18.01 -5.19 0.14
N GLU A 841 -18.75 -4.70 -0.85
CA GLU A 841 -20.21 -4.50 -0.78
C GLU A 841 -20.99 -5.82 -0.76
N SER A 842 -20.48 -6.90 -1.34
CA SER A 842 -21.11 -8.23 -1.25
C SER A 842 -20.86 -8.94 0.10
N SER A 843 -19.93 -8.43 0.92
CA SER A 843 -19.58 -9.01 2.24
C SER A 843 -20.31 -8.33 3.40
N THR A 844 -20.99 -7.21 3.13
CA THR A 844 -21.84 -6.44 4.05
C THR A 844 -23.30 -6.76 3.77
#